data_AF-A0A091FEM1-F1
#
_entry.id   AF-A0A091FEM1-F1
#
_cell.length_a   1.000
_cell.length_b   1.000
_cell.length_c   1.000
_cell.angle_alpha   90.00
_cell.angle_beta   90.00
_cell.angle_gamma   90.00
#
_symmetry.space_group_name_H-M   'P 1'
#
loop_
_entity.id
_entity.type
_entity.pdbx_description
1 polymer ?
#
loop_
_entity_poly.entity_id
_entity_poly.type
_entity_poly.pdbx_seq_one_letter_code
_entity_poly.pdbx_strand_id
1 'polypeptide(L)'
;MPLSWNEIKTRALAFSKEWQNETSENAEAKTFWDGFFNIYGVPRRRVATFEEPVKKLGEKFGYIDLFWKGVLIVEHKSRGKSLDSAYSQALDYFPGISERDLPQYVIVSDFARVRLYDLEEDTQNEFDLKDLHKNVRLFGFIAGYQTHKIQEQDPVNIKAAEQMGKLHDQMKDVGYSGHSLELYLVRLLFCLFAEDTGIFERQQFKDYIEERTNEDGSDLGHHLSTLFQVLNTSPEKRLKNLDEQLAAFNYINGKLFEEMLPTAGFDSAMRQALLDCCALDWSRISPAIFGSLFQSIMDKQARRNLGAHYTSEENILKLIKPLFLDGLREEFEKVKHNKNRLLEFHKKLRMLNFLDPACGCGNFLVIAYRELRLLELEVLRASKIYQSELSIHRLINLNVDQFFGIEIEEFPAQIAQVALWLMDHQMNLLVSEEFGLYFARIPLETSAKIVCGNALTIDWEEVVPARHVSYIMGNPPFVGAYLRNKDQNDDMAIACASLQNYGVLDYVCAWYVKAVQFIRDTDIKVAFVSTNSITQGEQVGALWQWLLDNGVKIHFAHRTFRWSNEARGKAAVFCVIIGFSLQEAKIKRLYDYVDPNAAPHEVIAHNISPYLIDAQNVIITSRSRPVCQVPNMVKGSQPTDDGNFLFTDEEKEIFLKNEPEVGKFILPLISAHQFLNGENRWCLWLREASPSEIRALPAVSERVNNVRAFRMDSKKAATVKLAEVPYLFAEIRQPESDYVLIPRHSSENRRFVPMAFFDKKYIVSDSCSSVPNATLFHFGVLQSTMHMAWMRQVCGKLEGRYRYSNNIVYNNFPWPENPTGKQKQAIETAAQAVLDARAQFPESTLADLYDPLTMPPVLLKAHQQLDKTVDAAYGKTNFTTEAQRVAFLFELYQKYTSLFAPEKPKRRAKN
;
A
#
# COMPACT_ATOMS: atom_id res chain seq x y z
N MET A 1 3.20 -17.78 35.96
CA MET A 1 2.19 -16.71 35.90
C MET A 1 2.77 -15.48 36.58
N PRO A 2 2.78 -14.32 35.92
CA PRO A 2 3.29 -13.08 36.51
C PRO A 2 2.35 -12.56 37.60
N LEU A 3 2.93 -11.90 38.62
CA LEU A 3 2.20 -11.37 39.77
C LEU A 3 1.36 -10.15 39.37
N SER A 4 0.22 -9.92 40.04
CA SER A 4 -0.60 -8.72 39.80
C SER A 4 0.14 -7.44 40.22
N TRP A 5 -0.16 -6.29 39.59
CA TRP A 5 0.47 -5.02 39.97
C TRP A 5 0.22 -4.64 41.44
N ASN A 6 -0.94 -5.00 41.99
CA ASN A 6 -1.25 -4.77 43.40
C ASN A 6 -0.35 -5.61 44.31
N GLU A 7 -0.13 -6.88 43.95
CA GLU A 7 0.76 -7.76 44.68
C GLU A 7 2.22 -7.30 44.58
N ILE A 8 2.68 -6.93 43.38
CA ILE A 8 4.01 -6.34 43.15
C ILE A 8 4.18 -5.07 43.99
N LYS A 9 3.16 -4.20 44.04
CA LYS A 9 3.20 -2.97 44.85
C LYS A 9 3.28 -3.26 46.35
N THR A 10 2.54 -4.26 46.83
CA THR A 10 2.62 -4.68 48.24
C THR A 10 3.98 -5.28 48.57
N ARG A 11 4.54 -6.12 47.69
CA ARG A 11 5.90 -6.67 47.84
C ARG A 11 6.95 -5.57 47.81
N ALA A 12 6.82 -4.58 46.91
CA ALA A 12 7.71 -3.43 46.82
C ALA A 12 7.68 -2.57 48.10
N LEU A 13 6.51 -2.34 48.71
CA LEU A 13 6.40 -1.65 50.00
C LEU A 13 7.12 -2.40 51.12
N ALA A 14 6.97 -3.73 51.17
CA ALA A 14 7.67 -4.55 52.15
C ALA A 14 9.19 -4.51 51.95
N PHE A 15 9.64 -4.67 50.71
CA PHE A 15 11.04 -4.58 50.31
C PHE A 15 11.65 -3.21 50.69
N SER A 16 11.02 -2.10 50.30
CA SER A 16 11.51 -0.76 50.64
C SER A 16 11.67 -0.53 52.14
N LYS A 17 10.82 -1.15 52.96
CA LYS A 17 10.88 -1.04 54.43
C LYS A 17 11.99 -1.90 55.03
N GLU A 18 12.18 -3.10 54.50
CA GLU A 18 13.24 -4.03 54.90
C GLU A 18 14.63 -3.41 54.65
N TRP A 19 14.82 -2.83 53.48
CA TRP A 19 16.13 -2.32 53.02
C TRP A 19 16.38 -0.84 53.34
N GLN A 20 15.47 -0.18 54.07
CA GLN A 20 15.50 1.28 54.29
C GLN A 20 16.79 1.79 54.94
N ASN A 21 17.41 0.98 55.81
CA ASN A 21 18.57 1.38 56.63
C ASN A 21 19.87 0.68 56.25
N GLU A 22 19.87 -0.14 55.19
CA GLU A 22 21.06 -0.88 54.79
C GLU A 22 22.12 0.05 54.19
N THR A 23 23.41 -0.30 54.37
CA THR A 23 24.55 0.54 53.99
C THR A 23 25.69 -0.20 53.29
N SER A 24 25.82 -1.52 53.49
CA SER A 24 27.03 -2.26 53.12
C SER A 24 26.85 -3.15 51.88
N GLU A 25 27.54 -2.80 50.79
CA GLU A 25 27.56 -3.56 49.53
C GLU A 25 28.12 -4.97 49.71
N ASN A 26 29.28 -5.10 50.37
CA ASN A 26 29.95 -6.40 50.56
C ASN A 26 29.14 -7.38 51.41
N ALA A 27 28.26 -6.88 52.27
CA ALA A 27 27.44 -7.71 53.13
C ALA A 27 26.15 -8.14 52.42
N GLU A 28 25.46 -7.21 51.75
CA GLU A 28 24.05 -7.40 51.42
C GLU A 28 23.65 -7.12 49.96
N ALA A 29 24.58 -6.76 49.04
CA ALA A 29 24.18 -6.46 47.66
C ALA A 29 23.51 -7.66 46.95
N LYS A 30 24.01 -8.88 47.20
CA LYS A 30 23.46 -10.11 46.58
C LYS A 30 22.05 -10.44 47.12
N THR A 31 21.84 -10.32 48.43
CA THR A 31 20.55 -10.54 49.10
C THR A 31 19.54 -9.46 48.72
N PHE A 32 19.98 -8.21 48.56
CA PHE A 32 19.16 -7.11 48.04
C PHE A 32 18.59 -7.44 46.65
N TRP A 33 19.42 -7.90 45.71
CA TRP A 33 18.97 -8.21 44.36
C TRP A 33 18.12 -9.49 44.29
N ASP A 34 18.41 -10.50 45.11
CA ASP A 34 17.51 -11.65 45.25
C ASP A 34 16.12 -11.21 45.74
N GLY A 35 16.05 -10.29 46.72
CA GLY A 35 14.82 -9.68 47.20
C GLY A 35 14.11 -8.82 46.13
N PHE A 36 14.88 -8.03 45.37
CA PHE A 36 14.35 -7.12 44.35
C PHE A 36 13.64 -7.88 43.23
N PHE A 37 14.24 -8.96 42.72
CA PHE A 37 13.63 -9.81 41.70
C PHE A 37 12.38 -10.55 42.23
N ASN A 38 12.38 -10.95 43.51
CA ASN A 38 11.22 -11.58 44.16
C ASN A 38 9.99 -10.67 44.28
N ILE A 39 10.17 -9.34 44.23
CA ILE A 39 9.06 -8.37 44.11
C ILE A 39 8.20 -8.71 42.89
N TYR A 40 8.85 -9.10 41.80
CA TYR A 40 8.25 -9.41 40.50
C TYR A 40 7.92 -10.90 40.32
N GLY A 41 8.21 -11.73 41.33
CA GLY A 41 7.91 -13.17 41.32
C GLY A 41 8.85 -14.01 40.46
N VAL A 42 9.98 -13.42 40.03
CA VAL A 42 11.01 -14.12 39.28
C VAL A 42 12.18 -14.44 40.20
N PRO A 43 12.54 -15.71 40.39
CA PRO A 43 13.77 -16.06 41.09
C PRO A 43 14.97 -15.62 40.25
N ARG A 44 15.80 -14.73 40.78
CA ARG A 44 16.98 -14.18 40.07
C ARG A 44 17.90 -15.28 39.51
N ARG A 45 18.03 -16.43 40.19
CA ARG A 45 18.80 -17.62 39.71
C ARG A 45 18.35 -18.19 38.37
N ARG A 46 17.10 -17.96 37.97
CA ARG A 46 16.59 -18.45 36.68
C ARG A 46 17.03 -17.58 35.50
N VAL A 47 17.35 -16.31 35.74
CA VAL A 47 17.48 -15.32 34.67
C VAL A 47 18.82 -14.57 34.68
N ALA A 48 19.50 -14.50 35.83
CA ALA A 48 20.71 -13.70 35.98
C ALA A 48 21.80 -14.40 36.82
N THR A 49 23.05 -14.17 36.43
CA THR A 49 24.26 -14.61 37.14
C THR A 49 24.84 -13.45 37.95
N PHE A 50 25.49 -13.77 39.08
CA PHE A 50 26.26 -12.81 39.87
C PHE A 50 27.74 -12.97 39.53
N GLU A 51 28.50 -11.87 39.59
CA GLU A 51 29.96 -11.86 39.42
C GLU A 51 30.42 -12.50 38.09
N GLU A 52 29.73 -12.18 36.98
CA GLU A 52 30.10 -12.69 35.66
C GLU A 52 31.43 -12.03 35.22
N PRO A 53 32.47 -12.82 34.85
CA PRO A 53 33.74 -12.28 34.39
C PRO A 53 33.64 -11.77 32.95
N VAL A 54 33.97 -10.50 32.71
CA VAL A 54 33.96 -9.88 31.38
C VAL A 54 35.27 -9.17 31.09
N LYS A 55 35.75 -9.27 29.84
CA LYS A 55 36.95 -8.56 29.36
C LYS A 55 36.64 -7.08 29.14
N LYS A 56 37.39 -6.20 29.80
CA LYS A 56 37.36 -4.76 29.53
C LYS A 56 38.32 -4.40 28.38
N LEU A 57 38.18 -3.19 27.86
CA LEU A 57 39.17 -2.58 26.98
C LEU A 57 40.58 -2.64 27.62
N GLY A 58 41.53 -3.26 26.91
CA GLY A 58 42.94 -3.35 27.33
C GLY A 58 43.34 -4.55 28.19
N GLU A 59 42.83 -5.76 27.90
CA GLU A 59 43.20 -7.05 28.51
C GLU A 59 42.93 -7.22 30.02
N LYS A 60 42.22 -6.29 30.66
CA LYS A 60 41.81 -6.41 32.08
C LYS A 60 40.46 -7.11 32.20
N PHE A 61 40.29 -7.96 33.20
CA PHE A 61 39.00 -8.56 33.54
C PHE A 61 38.30 -7.74 34.63
N GLY A 62 36.99 -7.61 34.52
CA GLY A 62 36.12 -7.13 35.59
C GLY A 62 34.97 -8.10 35.84
N TYR A 63 34.25 -7.88 36.93
CA TYR A 63 33.11 -8.71 37.33
C TYR A 63 31.86 -7.83 37.36
N ILE A 64 30.84 -8.23 36.60
CA ILE A 64 29.54 -7.57 36.64
C ILE A 64 28.84 -8.02 37.91
N ASP A 65 28.32 -7.10 38.73
CA ASP A 65 27.65 -7.47 39.98
C ASP A 65 26.51 -8.43 39.70
N LEU A 66 25.56 -8.07 38.83
CA LEU A 66 24.54 -8.98 38.32
C LEU A 66 24.34 -8.78 36.81
N PHE A 67 24.34 -9.89 36.08
CA PHE A 67 24.17 -9.89 34.63
C PHE A 67 23.03 -10.81 34.19
N TRP A 68 22.06 -10.22 33.50
CA TRP A 68 21.04 -10.91 32.73
C TRP A 68 21.33 -10.69 31.25
N LYS A 69 21.87 -11.72 30.58
CA LYS A 69 22.29 -11.67 29.17
C LYS A 69 21.16 -11.16 28.27
N GLY A 70 21.47 -10.15 27.46
CA GLY A 70 20.53 -9.53 26.51
C GLY A 70 19.47 -8.63 27.16
N VAL A 71 19.44 -8.46 28.49
CA VAL A 71 18.35 -7.74 29.18
C VAL A 71 18.86 -6.68 30.12
N LEU A 72 19.69 -7.03 31.11
CA LEU A 72 19.97 -6.16 32.24
C LEU A 72 21.39 -6.34 32.75
N ILE A 73 22.11 -5.23 32.89
CA ILE A 73 23.29 -5.14 33.76
C ILE A 73 22.92 -4.36 35.02
N VAL A 74 23.42 -4.84 36.14
CA VAL A 74 23.30 -4.15 37.42
C VAL A 74 24.67 -3.90 38.00
N GLU A 75 24.88 -2.70 38.51
CA GLU A 75 26.04 -2.34 39.33
C GLU A 75 25.55 -1.72 40.65
N HIS A 76 26.07 -2.19 41.76
CA HIS A 76 25.66 -1.77 43.10
C HIS A 76 26.82 -1.07 43.81
N LYS A 77 26.49 -0.14 44.71
CA LYS A 77 27.48 0.53 45.57
C LYS A 77 27.02 0.60 47.01
N SER A 78 27.96 0.78 47.94
CA SER A 78 27.63 1.10 49.33
C SER A 78 26.86 2.43 49.44
N ARG A 79 26.03 2.59 50.47
CA ARG A 79 25.10 3.72 50.58
C ARG A 79 25.77 5.09 50.52
N GLY A 80 25.22 5.99 49.71
CA GLY A 80 25.70 7.36 49.53
C GLY A 80 26.86 7.51 48.55
N LYS A 81 27.31 6.42 47.91
CA LYS A 81 28.31 6.46 46.83
C LYS A 81 27.70 6.99 45.52
N SER A 82 28.56 7.34 44.56
CA SER A 82 28.12 7.91 43.28
C SER A 82 27.53 6.84 42.37
N LEU A 83 26.27 7.04 41.97
CA LEU A 83 25.61 6.23 40.94
C LEU A 83 26.19 6.48 39.54
N ASP A 84 26.73 7.68 39.28
CA ASP A 84 27.39 7.99 38.00
C ASP A 84 28.64 7.13 37.80
N SER A 85 29.42 6.93 38.87
CA SER A 85 30.57 6.02 38.82
C SER A 85 30.17 4.57 38.59
N ALA A 86 29.05 4.13 39.17
CA ALA A 86 28.52 2.78 38.95
C ALA A 86 28.04 2.60 37.51
N TYR A 87 27.41 3.63 36.94
CA TYR A 87 26.93 3.61 35.57
C TYR A 87 28.09 3.56 34.56
N SER A 88 29.11 4.40 34.73
CA SER A 88 30.32 4.34 33.88
C SER A 88 30.99 2.97 33.95
N GLN A 89 31.04 2.36 35.15
CA GLN A 89 31.58 1.02 35.33
C GLN A 89 30.77 -0.05 34.58
N ALA A 90 29.45 0.06 34.55
CA ALA A 90 28.58 -0.83 33.79
C ALA A 90 28.84 -0.75 32.28
N LEU A 91 29.02 0.47 31.75
CA LEU A 91 29.32 0.69 30.32
C LEU A 91 30.70 0.17 29.90
N ASP A 92 31.70 0.21 30.80
CA ASP A 92 33.05 -0.31 30.52
C ASP A 92 33.07 -1.81 30.20
N TYR A 93 32.02 -2.57 30.55
CA TYR A 93 31.91 -3.99 30.23
C TYR A 93 31.47 -4.25 28.79
N PHE A 94 30.81 -3.30 28.12
CA PHE A 94 30.13 -3.51 26.84
C PHE A 94 31.03 -4.06 25.73
N PRO A 95 32.29 -3.58 25.56
CA PRO A 95 33.20 -4.11 24.55
C PRO A 95 33.57 -5.59 24.72
N GLY A 96 33.38 -6.15 25.92
CA GLY A 96 33.64 -7.55 26.23
C GLY A 96 32.43 -8.47 26.12
N ILE A 97 31.25 -7.91 25.82
CA ILE A 97 29.99 -8.63 25.70
C ILE A 97 29.71 -8.82 24.21
N SER A 98 29.24 -10.02 23.83
CA SER A 98 28.87 -10.28 22.43
C SER A 98 27.67 -9.42 22.02
N GLU A 99 27.58 -9.01 20.74
CA GLU A 99 26.49 -8.13 20.29
C GLU A 99 25.09 -8.67 20.64
N ARG A 100 24.90 -10.00 20.61
CA ARG A 100 23.64 -10.67 20.97
C ARG A 100 23.31 -10.67 22.46
N ASP A 101 24.30 -10.44 23.33
CA ASP A 101 24.15 -10.50 24.79
C ASP A 101 24.16 -9.09 25.44
N LEU A 102 24.30 -8.03 24.65
CA LEU A 102 24.29 -6.65 25.14
C LEU A 102 22.98 -6.34 25.88
N PRO A 103 23.03 -5.72 27.07
CA PRO A 103 21.83 -5.46 27.86
C PRO A 103 21.01 -4.30 27.27
N GLN A 104 19.69 -4.38 27.42
CA GLN A 104 18.75 -3.29 27.13
C GLN A 104 18.70 -2.26 28.27
N TYR A 105 18.83 -2.74 29.51
CA TYR A 105 18.73 -1.92 30.72
C TYR A 105 20.03 -1.91 31.51
N VAL A 106 20.29 -0.77 32.16
CA VAL A 106 21.30 -0.68 33.22
C VAL A 106 20.64 -0.16 34.48
N ILE A 107 20.75 -0.91 35.58
CA ILE A 107 20.30 -0.44 36.89
C ILE A 107 21.51 -0.19 37.77
N VAL A 108 21.54 0.97 38.41
CA VAL A 108 22.51 1.29 39.45
C VAL A 108 21.80 1.64 40.75
N SER A 109 22.34 1.16 41.87
CA SER A 109 21.75 1.42 43.19
C SER A 109 22.80 1.52 44.30
N ASP A 110 22.48 2.30 45.33
CA ASP A 110 23.27 2.45 46.54
C ASP A 110 22.45 2.15 47.82
N PHE A 111 21.48 1.23 47.75
CA PHE A 111 20.45 0.97 48.78
C PHE A 111 19.48 2.13 49.06
N ALA A 112 19.89 3.39 48.94
CA ALA A 112 19.00 4.54 49.17
C ALA A 112 18.29 4.98 47.90
N ARG A 113 18.99 4.93 46.77
CA ARG A 113 18.52 5.38 45.46
C ARG A 113 18.60 4.23 44.47
N VAL A 114 17.66 4.24 43.54
CA VAL A 114 17.67 3.34 42.37
C VAL A 114 17.59 4.23 41.14
N ARG A 115 18.48 3.96 40.18
CA ARG A 115 18.46 4.61 38.87
C ARG A 115 18.42 3.55 37.79
N LEU A 116 17.40 3.64 36.94
CA LEU A 116 17.22 2.79 35.76
C LEU A 116 17.55 3.62 34.52
N TYR A 117 18.41 3.06 33.68
CA TYR A 117 18.66 3.50 32.32
C TYR A 117 18.02 2.50 31.36
N ASP A 118 17.18 3.02 30.49
CA ASP A 118 16.72 2.32 29.29
C ASP A 118 17.60 2.80 28.13
N LEU A 119 18.50 1.94 27.68
CA LEU A 119 19.49 2.28 26.65
C LEU A 119 18.87 2.36 25.26
N GLU A 120 17.70 1.77 25.07
CA GLU A 120 16.99 1.79 23.80
C GLU A 120 16.11 3.04 23.66
N GLU A 121 15.38 3.41 24.72
CA GLU A 121 14.55 4.62 24.73
C GLU A 121 15.33 5.90 25.09
N ASP A 122 16.62 5.76 25.43
CA ASP A 122 17.49 6.84 25.93
C ASP A 122 16.85 7.60 27.11
N THR A 123 16.24 6.85 28.02
CA THR A 123 15.58 7.41 29.21
C THR A 123 16.28 7.03 30.49
N GLN A 124 16.24 7.96 31.45
CA GLN A 124 16.79 7.77 32.79
C GLN A 124 15.72 8.10 33.83
N ASN A 125 15.53 7.19 34.78
CA ASN A 125 14.63 7.40 35.92
C ASN A 125 15.38 7.15 37.23
N GLU A 126 15.48 8.16 38.09
CA GLU A 126 16.06 8.07 39.43
C GLU A 126 15.02 8.37 40.51
N PHE A 127 14.97 7.55 41.55
CA PHE A 127 14.07 7.74 42.67
C PHE A 127 14.64 7.13 43.97
N ASP A 128 14.13 7.60 45.11
CA ASP A 128 14.45 7.03 46.42
C ASP A 128 13.80 5.64 46.57
N LEU A 129 14.50 4.69 47.19
CA LEU A 129 14.00 3.32 47.41
C LEU A 129 12.62 3.31 48.10
N LYS A 130 12.33 4.27 48.99
CA LYS A 130 11.02 4.41 49.65
C LYS A 130 9.86 4.60 48.67
N ASP A 131 10.14 5.16 47.50
CA ASP A 131 9.18 5.43 46.44
C ASP A 131 9.14 4.32 45.37
N LEU A 132 9.84 3.19 45.57
CA LEU A 132 9.80 2.04 44.64
C LEU A 132 8.37 1.58 44.34
N HIS A 133 7.49 1.56 45.34
CA HIS A 133 6.08 1.20 45.18
C HIS A 133 5.28 2.11 44.22
N LYS A 134 5.76 3.33 43.95
CA LYS A 134 5.19 4.24 42.94
C LYS A 134 5.77 4.01 41.55
N ASN A 135 6.95 3.38 41.49
CA ASN A 135 7.77 3.20 40.31
C ASN A 135 7.89 1.74 39.86
N VAL A 136 7.16 0.80 40.45
CA VAL A 136 7.21 -0.64 40.12
C VAL A 136 6.98 -0.94 38.64
N ARG A 137 6.27 -0.06 37.92
CA ARG A 137 6.03 -0.20 36.48
C ARG A 137 7.31 -0.04 35.65
N LEU A 138 8.29 0.73 36.12
CA LEU A 138 9.58 0.90 35.43
C LEU A 138 10.35 -0.43 35.28
N PHE A 139 10.10 -1.38 36.18
CA PHE A 139 10.73 -2.71 36.15
C PHE A 139 9.74 -3.80 35.76
N GLY A 140 8.64 -3.44 35.10
CA GLY A 140 7.64 -4.41 34.62
C GLY A 140 8.23 -5.48 33.72
N PHE A 141 9.33 -5.18 33.02
CA PHE A 141 10.08 -6.13 32.22
C PHE A 141 10.57 -7.34 33.01
N ILE A 142 10.87 -7.19 34.31
CA ILE A 142 11.27 -8.32 35.17
C ILE A 142 10.11 -9.30 35.35
N ALA A 143 8.87 -8.80 35.43
CA ALA A 143 7.67 -9.63 35.51
C ALA A 143 7.12 -10.02 34.12
N GLY A 144 7.78 -9.64 33.02
CA GLY A 144 7.31 -9.90 31.66
C GLY A 144 6.20 -8.98 31.16
N TYR A 145 5.95 -7.83 31.81
CA TYR A 145 4.99 -6.81 31.37
C TYR A 145 5.55 -5.84 30.32
N GLN A 146 6.46 -6.29 29.44
CA GLN A 146 7.03 -5.42 28.40
C GLN A 146 6.02 -5.15 27.28
N THR A 147 5.66 -3.89 27.11
CA THR A 147 4.96 -3.39 25.92
C THR A 147 5.83 -2.32 25.28
N HIS A 148 6.59 -2.70 24.27
CA HIS A 148 7.33 -1.72 23.48
C HIS A 148 6.39 -0.95 22.57
N LYS A 149 6.71 0.33 22.31
CA LYS A 149 5.97 1.11 21.33
C LYS A 149 6.38 0.67 19.93
N ILE A 150 5.60 -0.23 19.36
CA ILE A 150 5.82 -0.80 18.02
C ILE A 150 5.71 0.32 16.97
N GLN A 151 6.75 0.46 16.15
CA GLN A 151 6.78 1.39 15.03
C GLN A 151 7.04 0.63 13.72
N GLU A 152 6.34 1.00 12.66
CA GLU A 152 6.48 0.38 11.33
C GLU A 152 7.91 0.55 10.77
N GLN A 153 8.56 1.67 11.06
CA GLN A 153 9.90 2.00 10.56
C GLN A 153 11.05 1.53 11.46
N ASP A 154 10.78 0.66 12.44
CA ASP A 154 11.83 0.11 13.28
C ASP A 154 12.84 -0.70 12.44
N PRO A 155 14.15 -0.42 12.50
CA PRO A 155 15.18 -1.17 11.78
C PRO A 155 15.12 -2.69 12.03
N VAL A 156 14.61 -3.12 13.18
CA VAL A 156 14.42 -4.54 13.52
C VAL A 156 13.49 -5.22 12.52
N ASN A 157 12.43 -4.55 12.04
CA ASN A 157 11.47 -5.13 11.08
C ASN A 157 12.15 -5.55 9.76
N ILE A 158 13.02 -4.68 9.23
CA ILE A 158 13.72 -4.93 7.96
C ILE A 158 14.71 -6.09 8.15
N LYS A 159 15.50 -6.06 9.23
CA LYS A 159 16.48 -7.10 9.53
C LYS A 159 15.83 -8.46 9.73
N ALA A 160 14.72 -8.53 10.46
CA ALA A 160 13.97 -9.76 10.69
C ALA A 160 13.37 -10.35 9.40
N ALA A 161 12.80 -9.51 8.52
CA ALA A 161 12.28 -9.97 7.22
C ALA A 161 13.39 -10.49 6.30
N GLU A 162 14.57 -9.86 6.31
CA GLU A 162 15.73 -10.30 5.53
C GLU A 162 16.30 -11.63 6.04
N GLN A 163 16.42 -11.81 7.36
CA GLN A 163 16.91 -13.07 7.96
C GLN A 163 15.95 -14.24 7.73
N MET A 164 14.65 -14.03 7.92
CA MET A 164 13.65 -15.06 7.62
C MET A 164 13.58 -15.40 6.12
N GLY A 165 13.71 -14.39 5.24
CA GLY A 165 13.79 -14.62 3.79
C GLY A 165 15.02 -15.43 3.39
N LYS A 166 16.17 -15.18 4.04
CA LYS A 166 17.39 -15.97 3.82
C LYS A 166 17.19 -17.44 4.25
N LEU A 167 16.57 -17.68 5.40
CA LEU A 167 16.27 -19.03 5.87
C LEU A 167 15.32 -19.77 4.90
N HIS A 168 14.27 -19.08 4.42
CA HIS A 168 13.38 -19.59 3.38
C HIS A 168 14.15 -20.08 2.15
N ASP A 169 15.01 -19.22 1.60
CA ASP A 169 15.76 -19.53 0.37
C ASP A 169 16.72 -20.71 0.57
N GLN A 170 17.40 -20.78 1.72
CA GLN A 170 18.28 -21.91 2.05
C GLN A 170 17.51 -23.23 2.14
N MET A 171 16.34 -23.24 2.79
CA MET A 171 15.49 -24.45 2.87
C MET A 171 14.98 -24.88 1.48
N LYS A 172 14.62 -23.90 0.64
CA LYS A 172 14.19 -24.14 -0.74
C LYS A 172 15.30 -24.73 -1.61
N ASP A 173 16.53 -24.24 -1.47
CA ASP A 173 17.70 -24.69 -2.23
C ASP A 173 18.06 -26.16 -1.94
N VAL A 174 17.80 -26.64 -0.72
CA VAL A 174 17.96 -28.06 -0.34
C VAL A 174 16.74 -28.93 -0.67
N GLY A 175 15.74 -28.37 -1.35
CA GLY A 175 14.58 -29.08 -1.89
C GLY A 175 13.33 -29.08 -1.00
N TYR A 176 13.35 -28.42 0.17
CA TYR A 176 12.17 -28.27 1.01
C TYR A 176 11.32 -27.10 0.49
N SER A 177 10.18 -27.39 -0.16
CA SER A 177 9.46 -26.40 -0.97
C SER A 177 7.93 -26.60 -0.95
N GLY A 178 7.20 -25.64 -1.53
CA GLY A 178 5.74 -25.67 -1.62
C GLY A 178 5.06 -25.52 -0.25
N HIS A 179 3.85 -26.04 -0.12
CA HIS A 179 3.01 -25.97 1.10
C HIS A 179 3.81 -26.19 2.40
N SER A 180 4.63 -27.25 2.42
CA SER A 180 5.38 -27.63 3.61
C SER A 180 6.43 -26.59 4.02
N LEU A 181 7.08 -25.89 3.08
CA LEU A 181 8.01 -24.79 3.38
C LEU A 181 7.29 -23.60 3.99
N GLU A 182 6.19 -23.20 3.35
CA GLU A 182 5.40 -22.04 3.73
C GLU A 182 4.85 -22.19 5.16
N LEU A 183 4.22 -23.33 5.46
CA LEU A 183 3.70 -23.59 6.81
C LEU A 183 4.82 -23.73 7.84
N TYR A 184 5.97 -24.30 7.48
CA TYR A 184 7.11 -24.45 8.40
C TYR A 184 7.68 -23.10 8.82
N LEU A 185 7.87 -22.17 7.89
CA LEU A 185 8.33 -20.82 8.21
C LEU A 185 7.33 -20.06 9.07
N VAL A 186 6.04 -20.20 8.79
CA VAL A 186 4.99 -19.57 9.61
C VAL A 186 5.00 -20.13 11.04
N ARG A 187 5.30 -21.42 11.23
CA ARG A 187 5.48 -22.03 12.56
C ARG A 187 6.72 -21.51 13.28
N LEU A 188 7.84 -21.37 12.57
CA LEU A 188 9.06 -20.79 13.13
C LEU A 188 8.84 -19.34 13.55
N LEU A 189 8.19 -18.56 12.69
CA LEU A 189 7.80 -17.18 12.95
C LEU A 189 6.93 -17.06 14.23
N PHE A 190 5.98 -17.97 14.41
CA PHE A 190 5.21 -18.06 15.65
C PHE A 190 6.11 -18.36 16.86
N CYS A 191 7.06 -19.29 16.75
CA CYS A 191 7.93 -19.66 17.88
C CYS A 191 8.84 -18.51 18.30
N LEU A 192 9.44 -17.81 17.33
CA LEU A 192 10.26 -16.62 17.53
C LEU A 192 9.46 -15.52 18.24
N PHE A 193 8.23 -15.28 17.80
CA PHE A 193 7.35 -14.33 18.47
C PHE A 193 6.93 -14.78 19.87
N ALA A 194 6.69 -16.08 20.05
CA ALA A 194 6.17 -16.64 21.29
C ALA A 194 7.16 -16.51 22.45
N GLU A 195 8.46 -16.66 22.22
CA GLU A 195 9.49 -16.48 23.26
C GLU A 195 9.66 -15.03 23.72
N ASP A 196 9.46 -14.06 22.83
CA ASP A 196 9.63 -12.64 23.16
C ASP A 196 8.37 -11.98 23.72
N THR A 197 7.20 -12.61 23.54
CA THR A 197 5.91 -12.06 23.99
C THR A 197 5.30 -12.77 25.19
N GLY A 198 6.03 -13.69 25.82
CA GLY A 198 5.60 -14.39 27.02
C GLY A 198 4.55 -15.48 26.77
N ILE A 199 4.43 -15.98 25.53
CA ILE A 199 3.74 -17.23 25.23
C ILE A 199 4.62 -18.41 25.63
N PHE A 200 5.93 -18.33 25.35
CA PHE A 200 6.95 -19.22 25.91
C PHE A 200 7.69 -18.50 27.04
N GLU A 201 8.48 -19.24 27.81
CA GLU A 201 9.45 -18.59 28.69
C GLU A 201 10.49 -17.83 27.84
N ARG A 202 11.04 -16.73 28.36
CA ARG A 202 11.98 -15.89 27.61
C ARG A 202 13.20 -16.71 27.20
N GLN A 203 13.59 -16.63 25.93
CA GLN A 203 14.66 -17.43 25.30
C GLN A 203 14.42 -18.96 25.31
N GLN A 204 13.24 -19.47 25.68
CA GLN A 204 13.00 -20.91 25.78
C GLN A 204 13.21 -21.64 24.45
N PHE A 205 12.83 -21.02 23.32
CA PHE A 205 12.99 -21.63 22.01
C PHE A 205 14.45 -21.61 21.57
N LYS A 206 15.12 -20.47 21.74
CA LYS A 206 16.56 -20.33 21.53
C LYS A 206 17.37 -21.33 22.37
N ASP A 207 17.16 -21.37 23.68
CA ASP A 207 17.88 -22.23 24.61
C ASP A 207 17.69 -23.70 24.25
N TYR A 208 16.47 -24.10 23.87
CA TYR A 208 16.21 -25.46 23.39
C TYR A 208 17.04 -25.81 22.15
N ILE A 209 17.18 -24.88 21.18
CA ILE A 209 18.02 -25.10 20.00
C ILE A 209 19.50 -25.16 20.40
N GLU A 210 19.98 -24.23 21.23
CA GLU A 210 21.39 -24.17 21.62
C GLU A 210 21.82 -25.40 22.44
N GLU A 211 20.97 -25.88 23.35
CA GLU A 211 21.32 -26.96 24.29
C GLU A 211 21.00 -28.37 23.78
N ARG A 212 20.02 -28.53 22.88
CA ARG A 212 19.49 -29.85 22.49
C ARG A 212 19.77 -30.25 21.06
N THR A 213 20.41 -29.40 20.25
CA THR A 213 20.73 -29.70 18.85
C THR A 213 22.22 -29.57 18.57
N ASN A 214 22.74 -30.40 17.64
CA ASN A 214 24.13 -30.38 17.24
C ASN A 214 24.49 -29.09 16.49
N GLU A 215 25.72 -28.59 16.68
CA GLU A 215 26.24 -27.39 16.00
C GLU A 215 26.28 -27.52 14.46
N ASP A 216 26.35 -28.75 13.95
CA ASP A 216 26.33 -29.04 12.51
C ASP A 216 24.92 -28.99 11.89
N GLY A 217 23.88 -28.82 12.71
CA GLY A 217 22.48 -28.72 12.29
C GLY A 217 21.81 -30.05 11.91
N SER A 218 22.53 -31.18 11.99
CA SER A 218 22.09 -32.47 11.47
C SER A 218 20.80 -33.02 12.09
N ASP A 219 20.52 -32.68 13.36
CA ASP A 219 19.38 -33.16 14.13
C ASP A 219 18.26 -32.11 14.33
N LEU A 220 18.51 -30.84 14.00
CA LEU A 220 17.59 -29.72 14.27
C LEU A 220 16.17 -29.97 13.71
N GLY A 221 16.05 -30.48 12.49
CA GLY A 221 14.75 -30.78 11.88
C GLY A 221 13.92 -31.81 12.67
N HIS A 222 14.57 -32.81 13.27
CA HIS A 222 13.90 -33.83 14.10
C HIS A 222 13.39 -33.22 15.41
N HIS A 223 14.20 -32.37 16.02
CA HIS A 223 13.85 -31.64 17.23
C HIS A 223 12.66 -30.70 17.01
N LEU A 224 12.69 -29.92 15.92
CA LEU A 224 11.59 -29.02 15.54
C LEU A 224 10.30 -29.78 15.21
N SER A 225 10.39 -30.91 14.51
CA SER A 225 9.23 -31.77 14.24
C SER A 225 8.59 -32.26 15.55
N THR A 226 9.42 -32.64 16.52
CA THR A 226 8.94 -33.09 17.85
C THR A 226 8.32 -31.92 18.61
N LEU A 227 8.95 -30.75 18.58
CA LEU A 227 8.43 -29.53 19.20
C LEU A 227 7.06 -29.17 18.64
N PHE A 228 6.88 -29.13 17.32
CA PHE A 228 5.60 -28.82 16.69
C PHE A 228 4.49 -29.79 17.12
N GLN A 229 4.81 -31.08 17.29
CA GLN A 229 3.86 -32.04 17.85
C GLN A 229 3.52 -31.72 19.31
N VAL A 230 4.49 -31.33 20.14
CA VAL A 230 4.28 -30.94 21.54
C VAL A 230 3.41 -29.68 21.66
N LEU A 231 3.60 -28.69 20.78
CA LEU A 231 2.77 -27.48 20.70
C LEU A 231 1.31 -27.81 20.32
N ASN A 232 1.08 -28.92 19.61
CA ASN A 232 -0.25 -29.45 19.28
C ASN A 232 -0.76 -30.54 20.25
N THR A 233 -0.02 -30.87 21.31
CA THR A 233 -0.43 -31.93 22.25
C THR A 233 -0.76 -31.34 23.62
N SER A 234 -2.02 -31.45 24.03
CA SER A 234 -2.48 -30.99 25.35
C SER A 234 -1.70 -31.68 26.48
N PRO A 235 -1.40 -31.00 27.61
CA PRO A 235 -0.53 -31.54 28.66
C PRO A 235 -0.93 -32.93 29.16
N GLU A 236 -2.24 -33.20 29.27
CA GLU A 236 -2.80 -34.48 29.70
C GLU A 236 -2.52 -35.66 28.75
N LYS A 237 -2.26 -35.37 27.47
CA LYS A 237 -1.99 -36.35 26.42
C LYS A 237 -0.49 -36.52 26.14
N ARG A 238 0.37 -35.72 26.78
CA ARG A 238 1.82 -35.83 26.62
C ARG A 238 2.32 -37.12 27.27
N LEU A 239 3.39 -37.68 26.72
CA LEU A 239 4.04 -38.85 27.29
C LEU A 239 4.60 -38.50 28.68
N LYS A 240 4.41 -39.39 29.65
CA LYS A 240 4.87 -39.17 31.05
C LYS A 240 6.39 -39.07 31.18
N ASN A 241 7.12 -39.57 30.19
CA ASN A 241 8.57 -39.53 30.10
C ASN A 241 9.06 -38.58 28.99
N LEU A 242 8.21 -37.64 28.55
CA LEU A 242 8.64 -36.58 27.64
C LEU A 242 9.76 -35.77 28.32
N ASP A 243 10.75 -35.38 27.53
CA ASP A 243 11.85 -34.52 27.99
C ASP A 243 11.33 -33.26 28.69
N GLU A 244 11.96 -32.88 29.81
CA GLU A 244 11.47 -31.78 30.67
C GLU A 244 11.45 -30.42 29.95
N GLN A 245 12.45 -30.13 29.09
CA GLN A 245 12.48 -28.88 28.34
C GLN A 245 11.37 -28.83 27.28
N LEU A 246 11.13 -29.95 26.60
CA LEU A 246 9.98 -30.06 25.69
C LEU A 246 8.65 -29.96 26.44
N ALA A 247 8.52 -30.62 27.59
CA ALA A 247 7.31 -30.60 28.39
C ALA A 247 6.96 -29.21 28.92
N ALA A 248 7.96 -28.33 29.06
CA ALA A 248 7.78 -26.94 29.49
C ALA A 248 7.14 -26.02 28.42
N PHE A 249 7.13 -26.39 27.15
CA PHE A 249 6.45 -25.60 26.12
C PHE A 249 4.93 -25.64 26.30
N ASN A 250 4.28 -24.48 26.16
CA ASN A 250 2.84 -24.37 26.28
C ASN A 250 2.11 -25.13 25.17
N TYR A 251 0.89 -25.58 25.48
CA TYR A 251 -0.02 -26.10 24.47
C TYR A 251 -0.65 -24.93 23.72
N ILE A 252 -0.38 -24.83 22.42
CA ILE A 252 -0.85 -23.74 21.56
C ILE A 252 -2.15 -24.12 20.87
N ASN A 253 -2.30 -25.37 20.43
CA ASN A 253 -3.43 -25.83 19.60
C ASN A 253 -3.53 -25.06 18.26
N GLY A 254 -4.62 -25.31 17.55
CA GLY A 254 -5.06 -24.52 16.42
C GLY A 254 -4.60 -25.10 15.09
N LYS A 255 -5.26 -24.63 14.03
CA LYS A 255 -5.02 -25.02 12.64
C LYS A 255 -3.53 -24.91 12.24
N LEU A 256 -2.77 -24.04 12.91
CA LEU A 256 -1.35 -23.81 12.63
C LEU A 256 -0.47 -25.06 12.85
N PHE A 257 -0.65 -25.81 13.94
CA PHE A 257 0.18 -26.97 14.29
C PHE A 257 -0.53 -28.32 14.06
N GLU A 258 -1.72 -28.32 13.45
CA GLU A 258 -2.52 -29.53 13.25
C GLU A 258 -1.89 -30.50 12.23
N GLU A 259 -1.29 -29.95 11.17
CA GLU A 259 -0.70 -30.73 10.09
C GLU A 259 0.68 -31.27 10.48
N MET A 260 0.90 -32.57 10.24
CA MET A 260 2.22 -33.20 10.34
C MET A 260 3.01 -32.92 9.06
N LEU A 261 4.04 -32.09 9.17
CA LEU A 261 4.92 -31.74 8.05
C LEU A 261 6.03 -32.78 7.86
N PRO A 262 6.54 -32.97 6.64
CA PRO A 262 7.79 -33.70 6.41
C PRO A 262 8.95 -33.09 7.21
N THR A 263 9.86 -33.92 7.69
CA THR A 263 11.05 -33.43 8.41
C THR A 263 11.97 -32.66 7.45
N ALA A 264 12.30 -31.42 7.81
CA ALA A 264 13.25 -30.61 7.05
C ALA A 264 14.71 -30.98 7.39
N GLY A 265 15.60 -30.87 6.41
CA GLY A 265 17.04 -31.02 6.61
C GLY A 265 17.69 -29.66 6.88
N PHE A 266 18.53 -29.58 7.91
CA PHE A 266 19.30 -28.39 8.25
C PHE A 266 20.81 -28.69 8.17
N ASP A 267 21.59 -27.66 7.87
CA ASP A 267 23.03 -27.65 8.02
C ASP A 267 23.46 -26.59 9.06
N SER A 268 24.76 -26.47 9.29
CA SER A 268 25.30 -25.53 10.26
C SER A 268 24.93 -24.07 9.92
N ALA A 269 24.86 -23.72 8.63
CA ALA A 269 24.53 -22.37 8.18
C ALA A 269 23.05 -22.04 8.40
N MET A 270 22.14 -22.99 8.16
CA MET A 270 20.70 -22.83 8.41
C MET A 270 20.39 -22.81 9.90
N ARG A 271 21.07 -23.64 10.71
CA ARG A 271 20.97 -23.58 12.17
C ARG A 271 21.40 -22.21 12.69
N GLN A 272 22.52 -21.70 12.21
CA GLN A 272 22.99 -20.36 12.59
C GLN A 272 21.99 -19.27 12.16
N ALA A 273 21.43 -19.35 10.96
CA ALA A 273 20.43 -18.39 10.49
C ALA A 273 19.17 -18.37 11.37
N LEU A 274 18.71 -19.53 11.86
CA LEU A 274 17.60 -19.60 12.80
C LEU A 274 17.96 -19.01 14.18
N LEU A 275 19.16 -19.29 14.70
CA LEU A 275 19.64 -18.68 15.95
C LEU A 275 19.81 -17.16 15.83
N ASP A 276 20.28 -16.67 14.68
CA ASP A 276 20.36 -15.24 14.39
C ASP A 276 18.96 -14.59 14.38
N CYS A 277 17.93 -15.33 13.96
CA CYS A 277 16.54 -14.89 14.09
C CYS A 277 16.09 -14.84 15.56
N CYS A 278 16.45 -15.83 16.38
CA CYS A 278 16.13 -15.87 17.82
C CYS A 278 16.83 -14.76 18.62
N ALA A 279 17.88 -14.13 18.06
CA ALA A 279 18.58 -13.02 18.69
C ALA A 279 17.89 -11.66 18.48
N LEU A 280 16.88 -11.59 17.61
CA LEU A 280 16.07 -10.38 17.40
C LEU A 280 14.94 -10.33 18.42
N ASP A 281 14.52 -9.14 18.82
CA ASP A 281 13.33 -8.96 19.67
C ASP A 281 12.06 -8.88 18.81
N TRP A 282 11.31 -9.98 18.77
CA TRP A 282 10.06 -10.12 18.01
C TRP A 282 8.86 -9.44 18.69
N SER A 283 8.98 -9.00 19.94
CA SER A 283 7.92 -8.24 20.61
C SER A 283 7.73 -6.84 20.01
N ARG A 284 8.81 -6.27 19.45
CA ARG A 284 8.86 -4.95 18.81
C ARG A 284 8.39 -4.95 17.36
N ILE A 285 8.18 -6.14 16.80
CA ILE A 285 7.94 -6.29 15.38
C ILE A 285 6.52 -5.89 15.01
N SER A 286 6.43 -4.96 14.05
CA SER A 286 5.16 -4.51 13.50
C SER A 286 4.58 -5.56 12.56
N PRO A 287 3.24 -5.70 12.48
CA PRO A 287 2.61 -6.49 11.43
C PRO A 287 3.03 -6.12 9.99
N ALA A 288 3.56 -4.91 9.77
CA ALA A 288 4.16 -4.52 8.50
C ALA A 288 5.32 -5.43 8.06
N ILE A 289 5.98 -6.11 9.01
CA ILE A 289 6.99 -7.12 8.69
C ILE A 289 6.42 -8.23 7.81
N PHE A 290 5.17 -8.62 8.04
CA PHE A 290 4.55 -9.74 7.33
C PHE A 290 4.41 -9.41 5.85
N GLY A 291 4.10 -8.14 5.54
CA GLY A 291 4.10 -7.63 4.18
C GLY A 291 5.49 -7.61 3.56
N SER A 292 6.52 -7.25 4.33
CA SER A 292 7.91 -7.22 3.86
C SER A 292 8.49 -8.62 3.65
N LEU A 293 8.21 -9.56 4.56
CA LEU A 293 8.58 -10.97 4.48
C LEU A 293 7.91 -11.64 3.28
N PHE A 294 6.60 -11.42 3.10
CA PHE A 294 5.88 -11.90 1.94
C PHE A 294 6.50 -11.41 0.63
N GLN A 295 6.88 -10.14 0.56
CA GLN A 295 7.48 -9.58 -0.64
C GLN A 295 8.92 -10.01 -0.89
N SER A 296 9.69 -10.34 0.15
CA SER A 296 11.09 -10.74 0.00
C SER A 296 11.22 -12.14 -0.59
N ILE A 297 10.29 -13.05 -0.26
CA ILE A 297 10.33 -14.44 -0.73
C ILE A 297 9.73 -14.66 -2.13
N MET A 298 8.99 -13.68 -2.66
CA MET A 298 8.36 -13.78 -3.98
C MET A 298 9.30 -13.37 -5.11
N ASP A 299 9.27 -14.11 -6.22
CA ASP A 299 9.90 -13.71 -7.48
C ASP A 299 9.33 -12.38 -8.00
N LYS A 300 10.18 -11.55 -8.63
CA LYS A 300 9.79 -10.21 -9.12
C LYS A 300 8.65 -10.24 -10.14
N GLN A 301 8.60 -11.24 -11.02
CA GLN A 301 7.57 -11.38 -12.04
C GLN A 301 6.26 -11.87 -11.42
N ALA A 302 6.32 -12.87 -10.51
CA ALA A 302 5.17 -13.32 -9.74
C ALA A 302 4.57 -12.16 -8.91
N ARG A 303 5.43 -11.39 -8.23
CA ARG A 303 5.03 -10.21 -7.44
C ARG A 303 4.27 -9.17 -8.26
N ARG A 304 4.74 -8.88 -9.48
CA ARG A 304 4.06 -7.94 -10.38
C ARG A 304 2.75 -8.49 -10.92
N ASN A 305 2.70 -9.77 -11.29
CA ASN A 305 1.53 -10.40 -11.89
C ASN A 305 0.38 -10.54 -10.88
N LEU A 306 0.70 -10.89 -9.64
CA LEU A 306 -0.26 -11.01 -8.54
C LEU A 306 -0.59 -9.67 -7.87
N GLY A 307 0.11 -8.59 -8.24
CA GLY A 307 -0.05 -7.30 -7.58
C GLY A 307 0.28 -7.35 -6.09
N ALA A 308 1.21 -8.23 -5.69
CA ALA A 308 1.59 -8.55 -4.31
C ALA A 308 2.35 -7.37 -3.64
N HIS A 309 1.65 -6.26 -3.48
CA HIS A 309 2.13 -5.06 -2.82
C HIS A 309 1.40 -4.90 -1.49
N TYR A 310 2.11 -5.11 -0.37
CA TYR A 310 1.49 -4.86 0.93
C TYR A 310 1.12 -3.39 1.08
N THR A 311 0.08 -3.14 1.87
CA THR A 311 -0.43 -1.80 2.18
C THR A 311 0.14 -1.34 3.51
N SER A 312 0.76 -0.15 3.53
CA SER A 312 1.28 0.47 4.75
C SER A 312 0.18 0.88 5.71
N GLU A 313 0.50 1.00 6.99
CA GLU A 313 -0.47 1.38 8.02
C GLU A 313 -1.14 2.72 7.70
N GLU A 314 -0.37 3.71 7.24
CA GLU A 314 -0.88 5.02 6.86
C GLU A 314 -2.01 4.92 5.82
N ASN A 315 -1.83 4.08 4.81
CA ASN A 315 -2.82 3.90 3.74
C ASN A 315 -4.03 3.07 4.19
N ILE A 316 -3.84 2.11 5.11
CA ILE A 316 -4.96 1.41 5.75
C ILE A 316 -5.80 2.38 6.55
N LEU A 317 -5.17 3.25 7.35
CA LEU A 317 -5.86 4.24 8.17
C LEU A 317 -6.63 5.26 7.32
N LYS A 318 -6.12 5.67 6.14
CA LYS A 318 -6.88 6.48 5.18
C LYS A 318 -8.20 5.82 4.76
N LEU A 319 -8.24 4.49 4.71
CA LEU A 319 -9.44 3.74 4.31
C LEU A 319 -10.38 3.47 5.49
N ILE A 320 -9.87 2.93 6.61
CA ILE A 320 -10.73 2.44 7.71
C ILE A 320 -11.32 3.56 8.57
N LYS A 321 -10.62 4.70 8.70
CA LYS A 321 -11.09 5.90 9.42
C LYS A 321 -12.46 6.37 8.90
N PRO A 322 -12.58 6.79 7.63
CA PRO A 322 -13.87 7.21 7.08
C PRO A 322 -14.88 6.06 6.90
N LEU A 323 -14.42 4.81 6.74
CA LEU A 323 -15.32 3.66 6.55
C LEU A 323 -16.13 3.33 7.82
N PHE A 324 -15.46 3.25 8.97
CA PHE A 324 -16.11 2.88 10.23
C PHE A 324 -15.47 3.49 11.48
N LEU A 325 -14.15 3.62 11.54
CA LEU A 325 -13.45 3.88 12.80
C LEU A 325 -13.77 5.27 13.38
N ASP A 326 -13.81 6.32 12.54
CA ASP A 326 -14.17 7.66 13.01
C ASP A 326 -15.62 7.71 13.49
N GLY A 327 -16.52 7.03 12.79
CA GLY A 327 -17.93 6.91 13.18
C GLY A 327 -18.12 6.21 14.53
N LEU A 328 -17.33 5.15 14.79
CA LEU A 328 -17.34 4.44 16.08
C LEU A 328 -16.74 5.31 17.20
N ARG A 329 -15.66 6.06 16.93
CA ARG A 329 -15.07 6.98 17.91
C ARG A 329 -16.02 8.13 18.25
N GLU A 330 -16.69 8.72 17.26
CA GLU A 330 -17.72 9.75 17.48
C GLU A 330 -18.90 9.23 18.31
N GLU A 331 -19.31 7.97 18.10
CA GLU A 331 -20.37 7.34 18.89
C GLU A 331 -19.91 7.06 20.33
N PHE A 332 -18.70 6.52 20.52
CA PHE A 332 -18.10 6.30 21.83
C PHE A 332 -18.09 7.59 22.65
N GLU A 333 -17.61 8.69 22.08
CA GLU A 333 -17.55 10.00 22.74
C GLU A 333 -18.93 10.48 23.22
N LYS A 334 -20.00 10.16 22.49
CA LYS A 334 -21.39 10.49 22.86
C LYS A 334 -21.95 9.59 23.97
N VAL A 335 -21.48 8.35 24.09
CA VAL A 335 -22.03 7.36 25.03
C VAL A 335 -21.16 7.07 26.25
N LYS A 336 -19.88 7.49 26.25
CA LYS A 336 -18.87 7.13 27.28
C LYS A 336 -19.27 7.45 28.73
N HIS A 337 -20.15 8.42 28.94
CA HIS A 337 -20.62 8.80 30.28
C HIS A 337 -21.93 8.11 30.71
N ASN A 338 -22.55 7.31 29.84
CA ASN A 338 -23.79 6.58 30.12
C ASN A 338 -23.54 5.07 30.12
N LYS A 339 -23.57 4.45 31.30
CA LYS A 339 -23.24 3.03 31.49
C LYS A 339 -24.04 2.07 30.61
N ASN A 340 -25.35 2.28 30.47
CA ASN A 340 -26.20 1.38 29.68
C ASN A 340 -25.91 1.50 28.19
N ARG A 341 -25.79 2.73 27.69
CA ARG A 341 -25.46 2.99 26.28
C ARG A 341 -24.05 2.54 25.93
N LEU A 342 -23.11 2.65 26.86
CA LEU A 342 -21.75 2.16 26.70
C LEU A 342 -21.70 0.62 26.61
N LEU A 343 -22.53 -0.08 27.41
CA LEU A 343 -22.66 -1.54 27.32
C LEU A 343 -23.30 -1.97 25.99
N GLU A 344 -24.31 -1.26 25.51
CA GLU A 344 -24.91 -1.49 24.18
C GLU A 344 -23.89 -1.24 23.05
N PHE A 345 -23.10 -0.17 23.17
CA PHE A 345 -22.01 0.12 22.23
C PHE A 345 -20.95 -0.98 22.22
N HIS A 346 -20.55 -1.48 23.39
CA HIS A 346 -19.60 -2.59 23.48
C HIS A 346 -20.15 -3.88 22.83
N LYS A 347 -21.43 -4.20 23.05
CA LYS A 347 -22.11 -5.30 22.36
C LYS A 347 -22.12 -5.09 20.85
N LYS A 348 -22.39 -3.87 20.39
CA LYS A 348 -22.34 -3.51 18.97
C LYS A 348 -20.96 -3.77 18.37
N LEU A 349 -19.88 -3.34 19.04
CA LEU A 349 -18.51 -3.58 18.56
C LEU A 349 -18.22 -5.07 18.33
N ARG A 350 -18.75 -5.94 19.21
CA ARG A 350 -18.63 -7.40 19.08
C ARG A 350 -19.42 -7.98 17.90
N MET A 351 -20.50 -7.33 17.48
CA MET A 351 -21.34 -7.80 16.37
C MET A 351 -20.82 -7.37 14.99
N LEU A 352 -19.80 -6.51 14.94
CA LEU A 352 -19.21 -6.06 13.67
C LEU A 352 -18.37 -7.18 13.05
N ASN A 353 -18.56 -7.44 11.76
CA ASN A 353 -17.73 -8.38 11.01
C ASN A 353 -17.13 -7.73 9.77
N PHE A 354 -15.90 -8.11 9.44
CA PHE A 354 -15.05 -7.49 8.43
C PHE A 354 -14.61 -8.52 7.40
N LEU A 355 -14.80 -8.22 6.12
CA LEU A 355 -14.35 -9.06 5.01
C LEU A 355 -13.30 -8.31 4.18
N ASP A 356 -12.14 -8.94 3.97
CA ASP A 356 -11.17 -8.54 2.96
C ASP A 356 -11.05 -9.61 1.86
N PRO A 357 -11.65 -9.39 0.67
CA PRO A 357 -11.68 -10.36 -0.41
C PRO A 357 -10.40 -10.40 -1.26
N ALA A 358 -9.33 -9.73 -0.85
CA ALA A 358 -7.99 -9.82 -1.45
C ALA A 358 -6.95 -9.50 -0.37
N CYS A 359 -6.96 -10.30 0.71
CA CYS A 359 -6.40 -9.85 1.98
C CYS A 359 -4.87 -9.85 2.04
N GLY A 360 -4.18 -10.51 1.11
CA GLY A 360 -2.73 -10.68 1.17
C GLY A 360 -2.33 -11.25 2.53
N CYS A 361 -1.29 -10.67 3.14
CA CYS A 361 -0.83 -11.01 4.49
C CYS A 361 -1.75 -10.51 5.62
N GLY A 362 -2.96 -10.01 5.32
CA GLY A 362 -3.98 -9.68 6.31
C GLY A 362 -3.87 -8.30 6.96
N ASN A 363 -3.02 -7.39 6.47
CA ASN A 363 -2.76 -6.12 7.14
C ASN A 363 -4.02 -5.28 7.42
N PHE A 364 -5.00 -5.23 6.50
CA PHE A 364 -6.26 -4.52 6.75
C PHE A 364 -7.02 -5.12 7.94
N LEU A 365 -7.09 -6.46 8.03
CA LEU A 365 -7.73 -7.17 9.11
C LEU A 365 -7.00 -6.93 10.44
N VAL A 366 -5.67 -7.02 10.42
CA VAL A 366 -4.82 -6.83 11.61
C VAL A 366 -4.94 -5.43 12.18
N ILE A 367 -4.82 -4.39 11.34
CA ILE A 367 -4.91 -3.00 11.80
C ILE A 367 -6.34 -2.67 12.24
N ALA A 368 -7.37 -3.11 11.52
CA ALA A 368 -8.75 -2.93 11.95
C ALA A 368 -9.02 -3.59 13.31
N TYR A 369 -8.46 -4.79 13.54
CA TYR A 369 -8.58 -5.48 14.81
C TYR A 369 -7.89 -4.72 15.94
N ARG A 370 -6.64 -4.27 15.72
CA ARG A 370 -5.89 -3.45 16.68
C ARG A 370 -6.68 -2.20 17.08
N GLU A 371 -7.17 -1.43 16.11
CA GLU A 371 -7.92 -0.20 16.38
C GLU A 371 -9.23 -0.46 17.15
N LEU A 372 -9.91 -1.57 16.86
CA LEU A 372 -11.09 -1.97 17.62
C LEU A 372 -10.77 -2.41 19.04
N ARG A 373 -9.66 -3.12 19.26
CA ARG A 373 -9.20 -3.51 20.61
C ARG A 373 -8.74 -2.29 21.42
N LEU A 374 -8.10 -1.32 20.79
CA LEU A 374 -7.77 -0.02 21.43
C LEU A 374 -9.05 0.72 21.84
N LEU A 375 -10.06 0.78 20.96
CA LEU A 375 -11.35 1.37 21.29
C LEU A 375 -12.09 0.60 22.39
N GLU A 376 -12.03 -0.73 22.39
CA GLU A 376 -12.57 -1.56 23.49
C GLU A 376 -11.88 -1.26 24.81
N LEU A 377 -10.56 -1.05 24.83
CA LEU A 377 -9.83 -0.67 26.04
C LEU A 377 -10.34 0.67 26.59
N GLU A 378 -10.58 1.66 25.73
CA GLU A 378 -11.19 2.94 26.12
C GLU A 378 -12.60 2.76 26.70
N VAL A 379 -13.41 1.88 26.09
CA VAL A 379 -14.75 1.50 26.57
C VAL A 379 -14.68 0.87 27.97
N LEU A 380 -13.77 -0.07 28.19
CA LEU A 380 -13.57 -0.73 29.48
C LEU A 380 -13.10 0.27 30.54
N ARG A 381 -12.18 1.17 30.20
CA ARG A 381 -11.71 2.25 31.08
C ARG A 381 -12.86 3.17 31.50
N ALA A 382 -13.70 3.60 30.55
CA ALA A 382 -14.84 4.47 30.82
C ALA A 382 -15.93 3.76 31.67
N SER A 383 -16.08 2.45 31.53
CA SER A 383 -17.08 1.67 32.26
C SER A 383 -16.81 1.55 33.77
N LYS A 384 -15.54 1.67 34.19
CA LYS A 384 -15.05 1.40 35.56
C LYS A 384 -15.40 0.01 36.13
N ILE A 385 -15.84 -0.93 35.28
CA ILE A 385 -16.32 -2.26 35.70
C ILE A 385 -15.18 -3.10 36.31
N TYR A 386 -13.92 -2.83 35.93
CA TYR A 386 -12.73 -3.50 36.47
C TYR A 386 -12.48 -3.25 37.97
N GLN A 387 -13.15 -2.26 38.60
CA GLN A 387 -13.00 -1.96 40.03
C GLN A 387 -13.75 -2.93 40.95
N SER A 388 -14.64 -3.76 40.41
CA SER A 388 -15.45 -4.71 41.18
C SER A 388 -15.04 -6.16 40.87
N GLU A 389 -13.87 -6.61 41.34
CA GLU A 389 -13.34 -8.02 41.39
C GLU A 389 -13.70 -8.98 40.22
N LEU A 390 -14.09 -8.46 39.06
CA LEU A 390 -14.56 -9.23 37.92
C LEU A 390 -13.34 -9.59 37.07
N SER A 391 -13.18 -10.88 36.83
CA SER A 391 -12.16 -11.43 35.92
C SER A 391 -12.21 -10.72 34.56
N ILE A 392 -11.05 -10.19 34.11
CA ILE A 392 -10.87 -9.54 32.79
C ILE A 392 -11.39 -10.42 31.65
N HIS A 393 -11.33 -11.75 31.80
CA HIS A 393 -11.84 -12.72 30.83
C HIS A 393 -13.33 -12.53 30.51
N ARG A 394 -14.12 -11.94 31.40
CA ARG A 394 -15.55 -11.64 31.17
C ARG A 394 -15.80 -10.24 30.63
N LEU A 395 -14.77 -9.40 30.58
CA LEU A 395 -14.87 -8.01 30.17
C LEU A 395 -14.41 -7.82 28.72
N ILE A 396 -13.43 -8.58 28.23
CA ILE A 396 -13.07 -8.54 26.81
C ILE A 396 -14.05 -9.37 26.01
N ASN A 397 -14.64 -8.76 24.98
CA ASN A 397 -15.58 -9.43 24.09
C ASN A 397 -15.03 -9.57 22.67
N LEU A 398 -14.29 -8.58 22.16
CA LEU A 398 -13.80 -8.60 20.78
C LEU A 398 -12.78 -9.71 20.55
N ASN A 399 -12.81 -10.34 19.38
CA ASN A 399 -11.96 -11.47 19.04
C ASN A 399 -11.77 -11.61 17.52
N VAL A 400 -10.80 -12.43 17.11
CA VAL A 400 -10.36 -12.60 15.72
C VAL A 400 -11.38 -13.28 14.80
N ASP A 401 -12.40 -13.94 15.35
CA ASP A 401 -13.51 -14.55 14.59
C ASP A 401 -14.46 -13.53 13.92
N GLN A 402 -14.26 -12.23 14.17
CA GLN A 402 -14.94 -11.14 13.47
C GLN A 402 -14.34 -10.85 12.09
N PHE A 403 -13.22 -11.48 11.74
CA PHE A 403 -12.42 -11.16 10.56
C PHE A 403 -12.42 -12.33 9.56
N PHE A 404 -12.71 -11.98 8.32
CA PHE A 404 -12.84 -12.88 7.19
C PHE A 404 -11.93 -12.39 6.05
N GLY A 405 -11.24 -13.32 5.40
CA GLY A 405 -10.30 -13.01 4.32
C GLY A 405 -10.39 -14.00 3.17
N ILE A 406 -10.14 -13.53 1.95
CA ILE A 406 -9.91 -14.38 0.78
C ILE A 406 -8.58 -13.97 0.17
N GLU A 407 -7.72 -14.95 -0.06
CA GLU A 407 -6.40 -14.76 -0.66
C GLU A 407 -6.09 -15.92 -1.60
N ILE A 408 -5.54 -15.64 -2.79
CA ILE A 408 -5.33 -16.67 -3.82
C ILE A 408 -4.10 -17.53 -3.54
N GLU A 409 -3.06 -16.94 -2.93
CA GLU A 409 -1.83 -17.64 -2.58
C GLU A 409 -1.88 -18.16 -1.12
N GLU A 410 -1.40 -19.38 -0.92
CA GLU A 410 -1.51 -20.03 0.39
C GLU A 410 -0.65 -19.35 1.46
N PHE A 411 0.60 -19.03 1.14
CA PHE A 411 1.52 -18.43 2.12
C PHE A 411 0.99 -17.12 2.75
N PRO A 412 0.57 -16.09 1.97
CA PRO A 412 -0.01 -14.89 2.56
C PRO A 412 -1.31 -15.18 3.33
N ALA A 413 -2.12 -16.17 2.90
CA ALA A 413 -3.32 -16.57 3.64
C ALA A 413 -2.98 -17.14 5.04
N GLN A 414 -1.93 -17.98 5.14
CA GLN A 414 -1.44 -18.52 6.41
C GLN A 414 -0.85 -17.41 7.30
N ILE A 415 -0.07 -16.51 6.70
CA ILE A 415 0.46 -15.33 7.40
C ILE A 415 -0.68 -14.47 7.96
N ALA A 416 -1.74 -14.21 7.20
CA ALA A 416 -2.87 -13.40 7.66
C ALA A 416 -3.53 -13.98 8.91
N GLN A 417 -3.64 -15.31 9.00
CA GLN A 417 -4.18 -15.99 10.17
C GLN A 417 -3.25 -15.83 11.39
N VAL A 418 -1.95 -16.05 11.21
CA VAL A 418 -0.96 -15.90 12.30
C VAL A 418 -0.84 -14.45 12.76
N ALA A 419 -0.74 -13.50 11.83
CA ALA A 419 -0.63 -12.08 12.14
C ALA A 419 -1.80 -11.58 13.01
N LEU A 420 -3.02 -12.07 12.79
CA LEU A 420 -4.17 -11.76 13.63
C LEU A 420 -4.06 -12.32 15.05
N TRP A 421 -3.54 -13.54 15.22
CA TRP A 421 -3.29 -14.10 16.57
C TRP A 421 -2.17 -13.36 17.29
N LEU A 422 -1.09 -13.02 16.59
CA LEU A 422 0.02 -12.27 17.19
C LEU A 422 -0.46 -10.88 17.64
N MET A 423 -1.26 -10.21 16.82
CA MET A 423 -1.90 -8.96 17.20
C MET A 423 -2.88 -9.13 18.37
N ASP A 424 -3.67 -10.21 18.42
CA ASP A 424 -4.51 -10.52 19.58
C ASP A 424 -3.70 -10.62 20.85
N HIS A 425 -2.61 -11.37 20.81
CA HIS A 425 -1.72 -11.52 21.96
C HIS A 425 -1.10 -10.18 22.39
N GLN A 426 -0.62 -9.36 21.45
CA GLN A 426 -0.11 -8.01 21.78
C GLN A 426 -1.16 -7.15 22.46
N MET A 427 -2.40 -7.15 21.94
CA MET A 427 -3.50 -6.41 22.55
C MET A 427 -3.91 -6.98 23.91
N ASN A 428 -3.75 -8.29 24.14
CA ASN A 428 -3.99 -8.93 25.42
C ASN A 428 -2.92 -8.57 26.47
N LEU A 429 -1.66 -8.44 26.06
CA LEU A 429 -0.58 -7.93 26.92
C LEU A 429 -0.84 -6.47 27.31
N LEU A 430 -1.25 -5.63 26.36
CA LEU A 430 -1.60 -4.23 26.65
C LEU A 430 -2.77 -4.12 27.65
N VAL A 431 -3.79 -4.96 27.50
CA VAL A 431 -4.88 -5.05 28.50
C VAL A 431 -4.33 -5.49 29.86
N SER A 432 -3.44 -6.49 29.86
CA SER A 432 -2.85 -7.02 31.09
C SER A 432 -2.07 -5.94 31.83
N GLU A 433 -1.32 -5.12 31.11
CA GLU A 433 -0.58 -3.99 31.64
C GLU A 433 -1.52 -2.90 32.22
N GLU A 434 -2.55 -2.52 31.45
CA GLU A 434 -3.51 -1.47 31.84
C GLU A 434 -4.20 -1.81 33.17
N PHE A 435 -4.67 -3.05 33.32
CA PHE A 435 -5.46 -3.48 34.48
C PHE A 435 -4.66 -4.23 35.55
N GLY A 436 -3.41 -4.61 35.26
CA GLY A 436 -2.52 -5.30 36.20
C GLY A 436 -2.90 -6.74 36.54
N LEU A 437 -3.60 -7.41 35.63
CA LEU A 437 -3.93 -8.82 35.72
C LEU A 437 -3.57 -9.47 34.39
N TYR A 438 -2.78 -10.53 34.43
CA TYR A 438 -2.40 -11.27 33.23
C TYR A 438 -3.63 -11.84 32.52
N PHE A 439 -3.73 -11.56 31.22
CA PHE A 439 -4.75 -12.05 30.31
C PHE A 439 -4.07 -12.49 29.01
N ALA A 440 -4.29 -13.74 28.64
CA ALA A 440 -3.89 -14.30 27.36
C ALA A 440 -4.95 -15.28 26.88
N ARG A 441 -5.05 -15.47 25.56
CA ARG A 441 -5.96 -16.43 24.91
C ARG A 441 -5.17 -17.59 24.33
N ILE A 442 -4.48 -18.31 25.21
CA ILE A 442 -3.71 -19.52 24.89
C ILE A 442 -4.35 -20.69 25.68
N PRO A 443 -4.72 -21.80 25.02
CA PRO A 443 -4.52 -22.14 23.60
C PRO A 443 -5.36 -21.32 22.63
N LEU A 444 -4.99 -21.35 21.34
CA LEU A 444 -5.67 -20.67 20.23
C LEU A 444 -6.99 -21.39 19.89
N GLU A 445 -8.03 -21.14 20.69
CA GLU A 445 -9.36 -21.74 20.49
C GLU A 445 -10.19 -21.05 19.41
N THR A 446 -9.93 -19.77 19.14
CA THR A 446 -10.67 -18.94 18.17
C THR A 446 -9.76 -18.52 17.03
N SER A 447 -10.23 -18.57 15.80
CA SER A 447 -9.46 -18.21 14.60
C SER A 447 -10.24 -17.31 13.66
N ALA A 448 -9.56 -16.40 12.98
CA ALA A 448 -10.11 -15.73 11.81
C ALA A 448 -10.37 -16.75 10.68
N LYS A 449 -11.39 -16.49 9.86
CA LYS A 449 -11.71 -17.34 8.69
C LYS A 449 -11.04 -16.76 7.45
N ILE A 450 -9.81 -17.20 7.19
CA ILE A 450 -9.06 -16.89 5.97
C ILE A 450 -9.19 -18.07 5.00
N VAL A 451 -9.69 -17.81 3.79
CA VAL A 451 -9.89 -18.82 2.74
C VAL A 451 -8.82 -18.63 1.67
N CYS A 452 -8.03 -19.68 1.43
CA CYS A 452 -7.12 -19.75 0.30
C CYS A 452 -7.94 -20.10 -0.97
N GLY A 453 -8.15 -19.13 -1.87
CA GLY A 453 -8.93 -19.31 -3.08
C GLY A 453 -9.05 -18.04 -3.91
N ASN A 454 -9.49 -18.19 -5.16
CA ASN A 454 -9.67 -17.06 -6.06
C ASN A 454 -11.01 -16.35 -5.78
N ALA A 455 -10.93 -15.15 -5.18
CA ALA A 455 -12.08 -14.33 -4.79
C ALA A 455 -13.06 -13.99 -5.94
N LEU A 456 -12.61 -14.02 -7.19
CA LEU A 456 -13.46 -13.72 -8.34
C LEU A 456 -14.34 -14.91 -8.76
N THR A 457 -13.91 -16.14 -8.47
CA THR A 457 -14.61 -17.37 -8.86
C THR A 457 -15.41 -17.99 -7.71
N ILE A 458 -14.96 -17.86 -6.47
CA ILE A 458 -15.69 -18.37 -5.30
C ILE A 458 -16.93 -17.51 -4.98
N ASP A 459 -17.94 -18.12 -4.38
CA ASP A 459 -19.08 -17.39 -3.81
C ASP A 459 -18.71 -16.87 -2.41
N TRP A 460 -18.81 -15.55 -2.22
CA TRP A 460 -18.46 -14.92 -0.95
C TRP A 460 -19.44 -15.31 0.16
N GLU A 461 -20.68 -15.73 -0.17
CA GLU A 461 -21.66 -16.24 0.79
C GLU A 461 -21.18 -17.53 1.50
N GLU A 462 -20.34 -18.34 0.84
CA GLU A 462 -19.72 -19.54 1.44
C GLU A 462 -18.61 -19.19 2.44
N VAL A 463 -17.97 -18.04 2.25
CA VAL A 463 -16.97 -17.50 3.17
C VAL A 463 -17.66 -16.89 4.39
N VAL A 464 -18.57 -15.95 4.17
CA VAL A 464 -19.35 -15.34 5.23
C VAL A 464 -20.70 -14.88 4.65
N PRO A 465 -21.84 -15.26 5.27
CA PRO A 465 -23.12 -14.81 4.78
C PRO A 465 -23.22 -13.27 4.78
N ALA A 466 -23.72 -12.66 3.71
CA ALA A 466 -23.74 -11.19 3.57
C ALA A 466 -24.43 -10.50 4.77
N ARG A 467 -25.53 -11.08 5.26
CA ARG A 467 -26.26 -10.60 6.46
C ARG A 467 -25.43 -10.51 7.75
N HIS A 468 -24.28 -11.17 7.81
CA HIS A 468 -23.37 -11.12 8.95
C HIS A 468 -22.24 -10.11 8.74
N VAL A 469 -21.95 -9.69 7.51
CA VAL A 469 -20.88 -8.73 7.21
C VAL A 469 -21.34 -7.31 7.55
N SER A 470 -20.46 -6.51 8.14
CA SER A 470 -20.69 -5.08 8.37
C SER A 470 -19.90 -4.21 7.39
N TYR A 471 -18.65 -4.60 7.13
CA TYR A 471 -17.72 -3.84 6.31
C TYR A 471 -16.92 -4.75 5.38
N ILE A 472 -16.72 -4.28 4.14
CA ILE A 472 -15.79 -4.88 3.18
C ILE A 472 -14.67 -3.87 2.94
N MET A 473 -13.43 -4.31 3.05
CA MET A 473 -12.26 -3.44 2.85
C MET A 473 -11.13 -4.22 2.21
N GLY A 474 -10.25 -3.56 1.47
CA GLY A 474 -9.06 -4.22 0.95
C GLY A 474 -8.33 -3.41 -0.12
N ASN A 475 -7.24 -4.01 -0.62
CA ASN A 475 -6.46 -3.49 -1.74
C ASN A 475 -6.32 -4.59 -2.81
N PRO A 476 -7.35 -4.80 -3.66
CA PRO A 476 -7.29 -5.85 -4.67
C PRO A 476 -6.25 -5.55 -5.76
N PRO A 477 -5.78 -6.57 -6.50
CA PRO A 477 -4.63 -6.43 -7.41
C PRO A 477 -4.90 -5.53 -8.64
N PHE A 478 -3.89 -4.73 -9.02
CA PHE A 478 -3.96 -3.82 -10.17
C PHE A 478 -3.25 -4.43 -11.39
N VAL A 479 -4.02 -4.74 -12.43
CA VAL A 479 -3.46 -5.25 -13.70
C VAL A 479 -4.24 -4.66 -14.87
N GLY A 480 -3.60 -3.73 -15.57
CA GLY A 480 -4.18 -3.07 -16.73
C GLY A 480 -4.53 -4.07 -17.85
N ALA A 481 -5.57 -3.75 -18.64
CA ALA A 481 -6.16 -4.65 -19.62
C ALA A 481 -5.17 -5.39 -20.54
N TYR A 482 -4.13 -4.70 -21.01
CA TYR A 482 -3.13 -5.28 -21.93
C TYR A 482 -2.01 -6.07 -21.24
N LEU A 483 -1.95 -6.06 -19.91
CA LEU A 483 -0.96 -6.76 -19.10
C LEU A 483 -1.52 -8.01 -18.40
N ARG A 484 -2.85 -8.20 -18.43
CA ARG A 484 -3.48 -9.38 -17.84
C ARG A 484 -3.02 -10.66 -18.53
N ASN A 485 -2.73 -11.68 -17.73
CA ASN A 485 -2.47 -13.02 -18.23
C ASN A 485 -3.79 -13.71 -18.65
N LYS A 486 -3.71 -14.97 -19.11
CA LYS A 486 -4.90 -15.71 -19.56
C LYS A 486 -5.90 -15.92 -18.43
N ASP A 487 -5.45 -16.42 -17.28
CA ASP A 487 -6.31 -16.75 -16.14
C ASP A 487 -7.05 -15.52 -15.62
N GLN A 488 -6.38 -14.37 -15.53
CA GLN A 488 -6.99 -13.09 -15.15
C GLN A 488 -8.03 -12.61 -16.18
N ASN A 489 -7.85 -12.91 -17.47
CA ASN A 489 -8.87 -12.59 -18.47
C ASN A 489 -10.09 -13.52 -18.34
N ASP A 490 -9.88 -14.80 -18.01
CA ASP A 490 -10.95 -15.76 -17.74
C ASP A 490 -11.73 -15.36 -16.47
N ASP A 491 -11.03 -14.95 -15.41
CA ASP A 491 -11.62 -14.41 -14.18
C ASP A 491 -12.47 -13.16 -14.44
N MET A 492 -11.97 -12.22 -15.25
CA MET A 492 -12.73 -11.05 -15.68
C MET A 492 -13.99 -11.45 -16.46
N ALA A 493 -13.92 -12.49 -17.28
CA ALA A 493 -15.08 -12.97 -18.03
C ALA A 493 -16.18 -13.51 -17.11
N ILE A 494 -15.79 -14.17 -16.01
CA ILE A 494 -16.69 -14.69 -14.99
C ILE A 494 -17.26 -13.56 -14.13
N ALA A 495 -16.39 -12.78 -13.47
CA ALA A 495 -16.81 -11.77 -12.50
C ALA A 495 -17.54 -10.59 -13.15
N CYS A 496 -17.14 -10.20 -14.37
CA CYS A 496 -17.70 -9.05 -15.08
C CYS A 496 -18.67 -9.45 -16.21
N ALA A 497 -19.21 -10.67 -16.21
CA ALA A 497 -20.13 -11.16 -17.24
C ALA A 497 -21.35 -10.23 -17.48
N SER A 498 -21.75 -9.45 -16.46
CA SER A 498 -22.85 -8.49 -16.55
C SER A 498 -22.48 -7.13 -17.15
N LEU A 499 -21.20 -6.88 -17.45
CA LEU A 499 -20.71 -5.61 -17.98
C LEU A 499 -20.49 -5.69 -19.49
N GLN A 500 -20.82 -4.60 -20.19
CA GLN A 500 -20.41 -4.44 -21.58
C GLN A 500 -18.98 -3.89 -21.65
N ASN A 501 -18.18 -4.34 -22.62
CA ASN A 501 -16.81 -3.88 -22.84
C ASN A 501 -15.86 -4.05 -21.63
N TYR A 502 -16.10 -5.03 -20.75
CA TYR A 502 -15.22 -5.28 -19.60
C TYR A 502 -13.75 -5.54 -19.97
N GLY A 503 -13.48 -5.93 -21.22
CA GLY A 503 -12.12 -6.16 -21.73
C GLY A 503 -11.16 -4.97 -21.59
N VAL A 504 -11.65 -3.73 -21.48
CA VAL A 504 -10.80 -2.53 -21.29
C VAL A 504 -10.55 -2.15 -19.83
N LEU A 505 -11.27 -2.77 -18.89
CA LEU A 505 -11.15 -2.46 -17.46
C LEU A 505 -9.80 -2.90 -16.91
N ASP A 506 -9.38 -2.35 -15.78
CA ASP A 506 -8.33 -2.93 -14.95
C ASP A 506 -8.87 -4.16 -14.19
N TYR A 507 -8.00 -5.07 -13.79
CA TYR A 507 -8.36 -6.28 -13.05
C TYR A 507 -9.05 -5.97 -11.70
N VAL A 508 -8.65 -4.88 -11.02
CA VAL A 508 -9.27 -4.44 -9.75
C VAL A 508 -10.78 -4.18 -9.88
N CYS A 509 -11.27 -3.85 -11.08
CA CYS A 509 -12.69 -3.56 -11.33
C CYS A 509 -13.59 -4.78 -11.04
N ALA A 510 -13.07 -6.01 -11.15
CA ALA A 510 -13.83 -7.23 -10.85
C ALA A 510 -14.30 -7.29 -9.39
N TRP A 511 -13.50 -6.77 -8.44
CA TRP A 511 -13.89 -6.72 -7.03
C TRP A 511 -15.02 -5.74 -6.75
N TYR A 512 -15.12 -4.65 -7.51
CA TYR A 512 -16.28 -3.75 -7.42
C TYR A 512 -17.56 -4.46 -7.87
N VAL A 513 -17.49 -5.21 -8.97
CA VAL A 513 -18.65 -5.96 -9.47
C VAL A 513 -19.08 -7.04 -8.48
N LYS A 514 -18.14 -7.84 -7.97
CA LYS A 514 -18.40 -8.89 -6.96
C LYS A 514 -18.95 -8.30 -5.65
N ALA A 515 -18.37 -7.20 -5.16
CA ALA A 515 -18.87 -6.54 -3.95
C ALA A 515 -20.29 -6.02 -4.14
N VAL A 516 -20.61 -5.37 -5.26
CA VAL A 516 -21.96 -4.88 -5.54
C VAL A 516 -22.99 -6.01 -5.63
N GLN A 517 -22.61 -7.15 -6.20
CA GLN A 517 -23.46 -8.35 -6.24
C GLN A 517 -23.70 -8.91 -4.83
N PHE A 518 -22.67 -8.94 -3.98
CA PHE A 518 -22.72 -9.48 -2.63
C PHE A 518 -23.50 -8.59 -1.64
N ILE A 519 -23.40 -7.27 -1.75
CA ILE A 519 -24.03 -6.35 -0.78
C ILE A 519 -25.50 -6.01 -1.09
N ARG A 520 -26.13 -6.67 -2.07
CA ARG A 520 -27.53 -6.41 -2.45
C ARG A 520 -28.46 -6.59 -1.26
N ASP A 521 -29.38 -5.64 -1.07
CA ASP A 521 -30.35 -5.63 0.02
C ASP A 521 -29.73 -5.68 1.44
N THR A 522 -28.52 -5.10 1.60
CA THR A 522 -27.83 -4.98 2.89
C THR A 522 -27.47 -3.53 3.23
N ASP A 523 -27.02 -3.31 4.47
CA ASP A 523 -26.43 -2.04 4.94
C ASP A 523 -24.88 -2.04 4.89
N ILE A 524 -24.29 -3.03 4.22
CA ILE A 524 -22.84 -3.18 4.14
C ILE A 524 -22.21 -1.95 3.47
N LYS A 525 -21.10 -1.49 4.03
CA LYS A 525 -20.25 -0.46 3.44
C LYS A 525 -18.96 -1.08 2.95
N VAL A 526 -18.53 -0.67 1.77
CA VAL A 526 -17.35 -1.18 1.10
C VAL A 526 -16.35 -0.05 0.93
N ALA A 527 -15.06 -0.31 1.08
CA ALA A 527 -14.03 0.58 0.56
C ALA A 527 -12.86 -0.18 -0.04
N PHE A 528 -12.42 0.22 -1.22
CA PHE A 528 -11.25 -0.38 -1.87
C PHE A 528 -10.20 0.68 -2.21
N VAL A 529 -8.93 0.30 -2.04
CA VAL A 529 -7.82 0.94 -2.74
C VAL A 529 -7.85 0.48 -4.20
N SER A 530 -7.58 1.38 -5.14
CA SER A 530 -7.55 1.05 -6.57
C SER A 530 -6.58 1.93 -7.34
N THR A 531 -6.12 1.47 -8.51
CA THR A 531 -5.48 2.37 -9.47
C THR A 531 -6.42 3.53 -9.82
N ASN A 532 -5.88 4.74 -9.87
CA ASN A 532 -6.65 5.93 -10.27
C ASN A 532 -7.23 5.86 -11.70
N SER A 533 -6.79 4.89 -12.50
CA SER A 533 -7.28 4.66 -13.85
C SER A 533 -8.76 4.25 -13.89
N ILE A 534 -9.32 3.66 -12.83
CA ILE A 534 -10.75 3.26 -12.81
C ILE A 534 -11.71 4.46 -12.72
N THR A 535 -11.19 5.65 -12.37
CA THR A 535 -11.92 6.92 -12.28
C THR A 535 -11.49 7.90 -13.37
N GLN A 536 -10.83 7.41 -14.43
CA GLN A 536 -10.25 8.20 -15.52
C GLN A 536 -10.42 7.48 -16.87
N GLY A 537 -10.33 8.22 -17.97
CA GLY A 537 -10.27 7.65 -19.31
C GLY A 537 -11.47 6.79 -19.71
N GLU A 538 -11.20 5.74 -20.49
CA GLU A 538 -12.22 4.84 -21.04
C GLU A 538 -12.85 3.89 -20.02
N GLN A 539 -12.19 3.67 -18.88
CA GLN A 539 -12.67 2.75 -17.85
C GLN A 539 -13.93 3.27 -17.15
N VAL A 540 -14.09 4.60 -17.04
CA VAL A 540 -15.24 5.18 -16.34
C VAL A 540 -16.55 4.80 -17.01
N GLY A 541 -16.62 4.92 -18.34
CA GLY A 541 -17.79 4.53 -19.11
C GLY A 541 -18.10 3.04 -19.07
N ALA A 542 -17.07 2.19 -18.94
CA ALA A 542 -17.23 0.74 -18.93
C ALA A 542 -17.65 0.18 -17.54
N LEU A 543 -17.15 0.77 -16.45
CA LEU A 543 -17.44 0.30 -15.08
C LEU A 543 -18.60 1.07 -14.44
N TRP A 544 -18.49 2.40 -14.37
CA TRP A 544 -19.32 3.20 -13.47
C TRP A 544 -20.76 3.34 -13.93
N GLN A 545 -21.02 3.25 -15.24
CA GLN A 545 -22.39 3.17 -15.73
C GLN A 545 -23.12 1.99 -15.06
N TRP A 546 -22.51 0.81 -15.08
CA TRP A 546 -23.08 -0.39 -14.46
C TRP A 546 -23.19 -0.26 -12.93
N LEU A 547 -22.17 0.29 -12.25
CA LEU A 547 -22.21 0.49 -10.80
C LEU A 547 -23.37 1.41 -10.39
N LEU A 548 -23.51 2.56 -11.06
CA LEU A 548 -24.59 3.51 -10.79
C LEU A 548 -25.97 2.91 -11.08
N ASP A 549 -26.11 2.17 -12.19
CA ASP A 549 -27.35 1.49 -12.55
C ASP A 549 -27.74 0.40 -11.52
N ASN A 550 -26.75 -0.16 -10.80
CA ASN A 550 -26.96 -1.08 -9.67
C ASN A 550 -27.06 -0.37 -8.31
N GLY A 551 -27.23 0.96 -8.29
CA GLY A 551 -27.56 1.73 -7.09
C GLY A 551 -26.36 2.11 -6.22
N VAL A 552 -25.13 1.94 -6.70
CA VAL A 552 -23.91 2.32 -5.99
C VAL A 552 -23.89 3.83 -5.73
N LYS A 553 -23.55 4.19 -4.49
CA LYS A 553 -23.39 5.56 -4.02
C LYS A 553 -22.04 5.68 -3.33
N ILE A 554 -21.21 6.60 -3.80
CA ILE A 554 -19.92 6.90 -3.17
C ILE A 554 -20.16 7.72 -1.90
N HIS A 555 -19.68 7.20 -0.77
CA HIS A 555 -19.79 7.80 0.56
C HIS A 555 -18.57 8.66 0.86
N PHE A 556 -17.38 8.16 0.52
CA PHE A 556 -16.16 8.94 0.63
C PHE A 556 -15.17 8.54 -0.46
N ALA A 557 -14.22 9.41 -0.76
CA ALA A 557 -13.12 9.04 -1.66
C ALA A 557 -11.85 9.81 -1.35
N HIS A 558 -10.70 9.13 -1.46
CA HIS A 558 -9.41 9.79 -1.63
C HIS A 558 -9.13 9.94 -3.12
N ARG A 559 -8.86 11.18 -3.54
CA ARG A 559 -8.38 11.48 -4.90
C ARG A 559 -6.98 10.91 -5.10
N THR A 560 -6.45 11.08 -6.32
CA THR A 560 -5.14 10.57 -6.71
C THR A 560 -4.03 10.98 -5.73
N PHE A 561 -3.43 9.99 -5.08
CA PHE A 561 -2.19 10.10 -4.31
C PHE A 561 -1.17 9.08 -4.79
N ARG A 562 0.11 9.31 -4.52
CA ARG A 562 1.19 8.39 -4.85
C ARG A 562 1.24 7.29 -3.80
N TRP A 563 1.18 6.05 -4.25
CA TRP A 563 1.39 4.90 -3.39
C TRP A 563 2.88 4.73 -3.09
N SER A 564 3.19 4.58 -1.81
CA SER A 564 4.50 4.19 -1.34
C SER A 564 4.37 3.21 -0.18
N ASN A 565 5.24 2.21 -0.17
CA ASN A 565 5.50 1.34 0.98
C ASN A 565 7.01 1.30 1.24
N GLU A 566 7.39 0.69 2.36
CA GLU A 566 8.74 0.68 2.93
C GLU A 566 9.64 -0.42 2.34
N ALA A 567 9.07 -1.39 1.62
CA ALA A 567 9.83 -2.50 1.04
C ALA A 567 10.66 -2.17 -0.20
N ARG A 568 11.61 -3.08 -0.49
CA ARG A 568 12.51 -3.02 -1.66
C ARG A 568 11.73 -3.14 -2.98
N GLY A 569 11.93 -2.18 -3.89
CA GLY A 569 11.35 -2.15 -5.22
C GLY A 569 9.94 -1.56 -5.28
N LYS A 570 9.79 -0.33 -4.74
CA LYS A 570 8.54 0.45 -4.68
C LYS A 570 7.85 0.49 -6.04
N ALA A 571 6.59 0.05 -6.09
CA ALA A 571 5.75 0.30 -7.24
C ALA A 571 5.33 1.78 -7.24
N ALA A 572 5.81 2.56 -8.22
CA ALA A 572 5.39 3.94 -8.39
C ALA A 572 4.00 4.00 -9.05
N VAL A 573 2.96 3.70 -8.28
CA VAL A 573 1.57 3.69 -8.77
C VAL A 573 0.77 4.80 -8.10
N PHE A 574 -0.12 5.42 -8.86
CA PHE A 574 -1.08 6.38 -8.35
C PHE A 574 -2.39 5.68 -7.98
N CYS A 575 -2.82 5.88 -6.74
CA CYS A 575 -4.00 5.22 -6.19
C CYS A 575 -5.12 6.20 -5.88
N VAL A 576 -6.32 5.66 -5.74
CA VAL A 576 -7.51 6.26 -5.15
C VAL A 576 -8.05 5.32 -4.08
N ILE A 577 -8.83 5.84 -3.14
CA ILE A 577 -9.62 5.02 -2.21
C ILE A 577 -11.07 5.39 -2.44
N ILE A 578 -11.94 4.40 -2.59
CA ILE A 578 -13.37 4.63 -2.90
C ILE A 578 -14.20 3.87 -1.89
N GLY A 579 -14.86 4.61 -1.00
CA GLY A 579 -15.86 4.09 -0.08
C GLY A 579 -17.26 4.23 -0.63
N PHE A 580 -18.03 3.15 -0.70
CA PHE A 580 -19.36 3.12 -1.28
C PHE A 580 -20.32 2.15 -0.57
N SER A 581 -21.61 2.30 -0.84
CA SER A 581 -22.68 1.37 -0.44
C SER A 581 -23.86 1.50 -1.42
N LEU A 582 -24.87 0.66 -1.28
CA LEU A 582 -26.16 0.83 -1.95
C LEU A 582 -27.10 1.79 -1.19
N GLN A 583 -26.81 2.04 0.09
CA GLN A 583 -27.50 3.04 0.92
C GLN A 583 -26.91 4.44 0.73
N GLU A 584 -27.70 5.49 0.98
CA GLU A 584 -27.21 6.87 0.92
C GLU A 584 -26.41 7.24 2.18
N ALA A 585 -25.32 7.98 2.01
CA ALA A 585 -24.57 8.54 3.14
C ALA A 585 -25.25 9.81 3.67
N LYS A 586 -25.22 10.01 4.99
CA LYS A 586 -25.64 11.29 5.59
C LYS A 586 -24.71 12.45 5.20
N ILE A 587 -23.41 12.16 5.12
CA ILE A 587 -22.36 13.12 4.82
C ILE A 587 -21.40 12.42 3.86
N LYS A 588 -21.08 13.06 2.72
CA LYS A 588 -20.09 12.57 1.78
C LYS A 588 -18.77 13.32 1.98
N ARG A 589 -17.66 12.59 2.09
CA ARG A 589 -16.33 13.14 2.39
C ARG A 589 -15.36 12.92 1.22
N LEU A 590 -14.81 13.98 0.68
CA LEU A 590 -13.79 13.92 -0.36
C LEU A 590 -12.45 14.35 0.21
N TYR A 591 -11.41 13.53 0.04
CA TYR A 591 -10.06 13.82 0.49
C TYR A 591 -9.22 14.24 -0.72
N ASP A 592 -8.93 15.54 -0.78
CA ASP A 592 -8.18 16.19 -1.84
C ASP A 592 -6.69 16.27 -1.50
N TYR A 593 -5.86 16.27 -2.54
CA TYR A 593 -4.41 16.34 -2.41
C TYR A 593 -3.90 17.51 -3.24
N VAL A 594 -3.12 18.41 -2.63
CA VAL A 594 -2.52 19.56 -3.35
C VAL A 594 -1.55 19.06 -4.43
N ASP A 595 -0.72 18.08 -4.06
CA ASP A 595 0.02 17.23 -4.98
C ASP A 595 -0.08 15.78 -4.49
N PRO A 596 0.18 14.78 -5.35
CA PRO A 596 -0.02 13.38 -4.98
C PRO A 596 0.80 12.86 -3.79
N ASN A 597 1.83 13.58 -3.33
CA ASN A 597 2.63 13.20 -2.16
C ASN A 597 2.24 13.96 -0.88
N ALA A 598 1.35 14.95 -0.99
CA ALA A 598 0.91 15.74 0.16
C ALA A 598 -0.01 14.94 1.09
N ALA A 599 -0.23 15.47 2.30
CA ALA A 599 -1.29 14.98 3.17
C ALA A 599 -2.68 15.32 2.58
N PRO A 600 -3.70 14.47 2.80
CA PRO A 600 -5.06 14.75 2.35
C PRO A 600 -5.70 15.92 3.12
N HIS A 601 -6.47 16.73 2.41
CA HIS A 601 -7.40 17.72 2.96
C HIS A 601 -8.83 17.24 2.76
N GLU A 602 -9.60 17.14 3.85
CA GLU A 602 -11.01 16.74 3.79
C GLU A 602 -11.93 17.88 3.34
N VAL A 603 -12.83 17.58 2.39
CA VAL A 603 -13.87 18.46 1.88
C VAL A 603 -15.21 17.75 1.97
N ILE A 604 -16.23 18.42 2.50
CA ILE A 604 -17.60 17.91 2.47
C ILE A 604 -18.17 18.12 1.07
N ALA A 605 -18.62 17.03 0.45
CA ALA A 605 -19.17 17.03 -0.90
C ALA A 605 -20.70 16.85 -0.87
N HIS A 606 -21.40 17.47 -1.82
CA HIS A 606 -22.83 17.23 -2.04
C HIS A 606 -23.04 15.88 -2.74
N ASN A 607 -22.21 15.59 -3.73
CA ASN A 607 -22.17 14.29 -4.40
C ASN A 607 -20.77 13.98 -4.91
N ILE A 608 -20.28 12.77 -4.66
CA ILE A 608 -19.00 12.33 -5.23
C ILE A 608 -19.31 11.60 -6.54
N SER A 609 -18.91 12.21 -7.66
CA SER A 609 -19.08 11.62 -8.99
C SER A 609 -18.12 10.45 -9.25
N PRO A 610 -18.32 9.64 -10.31
CA PRO A 610 -17.37 8.62 -10.76
C PRO A 610 -15.93 9.10 -11.02
N TYR A 611 -15.76 10.42 -11.15
CA TYR A 611 -14.47 11.10 -11.36
C TYR A 611 -13.87 11.65 -10.05
N LEU A 612 -14.47 11.30 -8.90
CA LEU A 612 -14.06 11.68 -7.55
C LEU A 612 -13.99 13.20 -7.32
N ILE A 613 -14.96 13.93 -7.85
CA ILE A 613 -15.17 15.37 -7.61
C ILE A 613 -16.57 15.61 -7.08
N ASP A 614 -16.76 16.74 -6.38
CA ASP A 614 -18.09 17.23 -6.00
C ASP A 614 -18.87 17.71 -7.23
N ALA A 615 -19.57 16.79 -7.89
CA ALA A 615 -20.33 17.04 -9.12
C ALA A 615 -21.41 15.97 -9.33
N GLN A 616 -22.29 16.17 -10.31
CA GLN A 616 -23.29 15.18 -10.69
C GLN A 616 -22.66 13.91 -11.28
N ASN A 617 -23.41 12.80 -11.24
CA ASN A 617 -23.01 11.51 -11.80
C ASN A 617 -23.11 11.51 -13.33
N VAL A 618 -22.23 12.26 -13.98
CA VAL A 618 -22.05 12.25 -15.43
C VAL A 618 -21.13 11.09 -15.79
N ILE A 619 -21.47 10.36 -16.85
CA ILE A 619 -20.62 9.32 -17.43
C ILE A 619 -20.18 9.76 -18.83
N ILE A 620 -18.87 9.80 -19.05
CA ILE A 620 -18.30 10.13 -20.36
C ILE A 620 -17.92 8.82 -21.05
N THR A 621 -18.62 8.51 -22.14
CA THR A 621 -18.34 7.33 -22.96
C THR A 621 -17.41 7.69 -24.13
N SER A 622 -16.73 6.68 -24.67
CA SER A 622 -15.97 6.82 -25.91
C SER A 622 -16.88 7.23 -27.07
N ARG A 623 -16.49 8.25 -27.84
CA ARG A 623 -17.24 8.72 -29.02
C ARG A 623 -16.30 8.95 -30.19
N SER A 624 -16.76 8.65 -31.41
CA SER A 624 -15.98 8.83 -32.64
C SER A 624 -16.10 10.22 -33.27
N ARG A 625 -17.07 11.03 -32.83
CA ARG A 625 -17.31 12.39 -33.31
C ARG A 625 -17.54 13.35 -32.14
N PRO A 626 -17.15 14.64 -32.29
CA PRO A 626 -17.41 15.65 -31.28
C PRO A 626 -18.89 15.84 -30.97
N VAL A 627 -19.19 16.13 -29.69
CA VAL A 627 -20.53 16.48 -29.22
C VAL A 627 -20.97 17.88 -29.72
N CYS A 628 -20.00 18.75 -29.99
CA CYS A 628 -20.22 20.09 -30.55
C CYS A 628 -19.84 20.13 -32.04
N GLN A 629 -20.35 21.12 -32.77
CA GLN A 629 -20.00 21.35 -34.19
C GLN A 629 -18.61 21.99 -34.32
N VAL A 630 -17.57 21.16 -34.24
CA VAL A 630 -16.15 21.54 -34.37
C VAL A 630 -15.41 20.55 -35.30
N PRO A 631 -14.23 20.91 -35.86
CA PRO A 631 -13.45 20.00 -36.69
C PRO A 631 -13.13 18.69 -35.98
N ASN A 632 -13.07 17.58 -36.72
CA ASN A 632 -12.74 16.28 -36.11
C ASN A 632 -11.26 16.22 -35.74
N MET A 633 -10.94 15.65 -34.58
CA MET A 633 -9.57 15.27 -34.23
C MET A 633 -9.26 13.86 -34.70
N VAL A 634 -8.09 13.68 -35.31
CA VAL A 634 -7.61 12.41 -35.85
C VAL A 634 -6.30 12.03 -35.16
N LYS A 635 -6.14 10.76 -34.75
CA LYS A 635 -4.86 10.20 -34.28
C LYS A 635 -3.84 10.26 -35.42
N GLY A 636 -2.56 10.48 -35.13
CA GLY A 636 -1.49 10.43 -36.14
C GLY A 636 -1.27 9.05 -36.75
N SER A 637 -0.46 9.02 -37.82
CA SER A 637 -0.09 7.83 -38.58
C SER A 637 0.83 6.92 -37.77
N GLN A 638 0.59 5.61 -37.83
CA GLN A 638 1.33 4.60 -37.07
C GLN A 638 2.18 3.74 -38.01
N PRO A 639 3.51 3.68 -37.86
CA PRO A 639 4.37 2.96 -38.79
C PRO A 639 4.35 1.44 -38.57
N THR A 640 4.53 0.94 -37.34
CA THR A 640 4.68 -0.50 -37.01
C THR A 640 5.71 -1.18 -37.92
N ASP A 641 6.94 -0.70 -37.83
CA ASP A 641 8.02 -0.92 -38.78
C ASP A 641 9.37 -1.21 -38.11
N ASP A 642 9.40 -1.35 -36.78
CA ASP A 642 10.61 -1.49 -35.98
C ASP A 642 11.66 -0.38 -36.23
N GLY A 643 11.19 0.83 -36.54
CA GLY A 643 12.05 1.98 -36.83
C GLY A 643 12.69 1.99 -38.21
N ASN A 644 12.39 1.02 -39.08
CA ASN A 644 13.01 0.94 -40.42
C ASN A 644 12.71 2.16 -41.31
N PHE A 645 11.56 2.83 -41.13
CA PHE A 645 11.19 4.03 -41.88
C PHE A 645 11.41 5.32 -41.10
N LEU A 646 12.17 5.30 -40.00
CA LEU A 646 12.44 6.46 -39.16
C LEU A 646 13.93 6.83 -39.23
N PHE A 647 14.23 8.13 -39.26
CA PHE A 647 15.62 8.62 -39.31
C PHE A 647 15.84 9.79 -38.35
N THR A 648 17.01 9.84 -37.72
CA THR A 648 17.61 11.09 -37.19
C THR A 648 18.11 11.98 -38.33
N ASP A 649 18.58 13.20 -38.00
CA ASP A 649 19.24 14.07 -38.99
C ASP A 649 20.48 13.38 -39.60
N GLU A 650 21.33 12.74 -38.78
CA GLU A 650 22.53 12.06 -39.27
C GLU A 650 22.19 10.86 -40.17
N GLU A 651 21.23 10.04 -39.75
CA GLU A 651 20.78 8.87 -40.53
C GLU A 651 20.19 9.30 -41.88
N LYS A 652 19.42 10.39 -41.90
CA LYS A 652 18.86 10.97 -43.13
C LYS A 652 19.96 11.39 -44.10
N GLU A 653 20.97 12.13 -43.61
CA GLU A 653 22.08 12.60 -44.45
C GLU A 653 22.93 11.43 -44.99
N ILE A 654 23.17 10.39 -44.17
CA ILE A 654 23.86 9.18 -44.63
C ILE A 654 23.02 8.46 -45.70
N PHE A 655 21.71 8.34 -45.49
CA PHE A 655 20.82 7.67 -46.43
C PHE A 655 20.74 8.39 -47.77
N LEU A 656 20.65 9.73 -47.75
CA LEU A 656 20.64 10.57 -48.95
C LEU A 656 21.96 10.56 -49.72
N LYS A 657 23.11 10.39 -49.05
CA LYS A 657 24.41 10.23 -49.74
C LYS A 657 24.49 8.91 -50.52
N ASN A 658 23.93 7.85 -49.98
CA ASN A 658 23.93 6.54 -50.61
C ASN A 658 22.91 6.45 -51.75
N GLU A 659 21.75 7.09 -51.60
CA GLU A 659 20.66 7.00 -52.57
C GLU A 659 19.92 8.35 -52.72
N PRO A 660 20.47 9.33 -53.48
CA PRO A 660 19.95 10.70 -53.51
C PRO A 660 18.51 10.84 -54.01
N GLU A 661 18.07 9.95 -54.91
CA GLU A 661 16.73 10.00 -55.52
C GLU A 661 15.59 9.73 -54.52
N VAL A 662 15.90 9.16 -53.34
CA VAL A 662 14.92 8.94 -52.28
C VAL A 662 14.45 10.23 -51.60
N GLY A 663 15.14 11.37 -51.79
CA GLY A 663 14.85 12.61 -51.09
C GLY A 663 13.41 13.10 -51.23
N LYS A 664 12.73 12.80 -52.34
CA LYS A 664 11.31 13.12 -52.54
C LYS A 664 10.34 12.31 -51.65
N PHE A 665 10.79 11.19 -51.09
CA PHE A 665 10.04 10.33 -50.18
C PHE A 665 10.43 10.51 -48.71
N ILE A 666 11.47 11.31 -48.42
CA ILE A 666 11.86 11.63 -47.05
C ILE A 666 11.10 12.88 -46.62
N LEU A 667 10.16 12.70 -45.68
CA LEU A 667 9.33 13.78 -45.15
C LEU A 667 9.59 13.99 -43.65
N PRO A 668 9.48 15.24 -43.15
CA PRO A 668 9.62 15.50 -41.73
C PRO A 668 8.50 14.79 -40.96
N LEU A 669 8.85 14.16 -39.85
CA LEU A 669 7.95 13.42 -38.97
C LEU A 669 7.91 14.09 -37.60
N ILE A 670 6.71 14.40 -37.12
CA ILE A 670 6.52 15.00 -35.81
C ILE A 670 5.93 13.98 -34.86
N SER A 671 6.72 13.60 -33.87
CA SER A 671 6.28 12.86 -32.69
C SER A 671 6.10 13.79 -31.49
N ALA A 672 5.44 13.32 -30.43
CA ALA A 672 5.26 14.11 -29.22
C ALA A 672 6.59 14.52 -28.58
N HIS A 673 7.61 13.64 -28.61
CA HIS A 673 8.92 13.93 -28.03
C HIS A 673 9.63 15.03 -28.82
N GLN A 674 9.76 14.83 -30.13
CA GLN A 674 10.39 15.79 -31.04
C GLN A 674 9.73 17.16 -30.96
N PHE A 675 8.39 17.19 -30.98
CA PHE A 675 7.63 18.43 -30.88
C PHE A 675 7.88 19.19 -29.57
N LEU A 676 7.92 18.49 -28.43
CA LEU A 676 8.10 19.13 -27.14
C LEU A 676 9.55 19.61 -26.93
N ASN A 677 10.53 18.86 -27.44
CA ASN A 677 11.95 19.09 -27.19
C ASN A 677 12.68 19.81 -28.34
N GLY A 678 11.97 20.24 -29.39
CA GLY A 678 12.58 21.00 -30.50
C GLY A 678 13.54 20.17 -31.36
N GLU A 679 13.35 18.85 -31.40
CA GLU A 679 14.20 17.93 -32.17
C GLU A 679 13.58 17.63 -33.54
N ASN A 680 14.43 17.35 -34.53
CA ASN A 680 14.00 16.89 -35.84
C ASN A 680 13.90 15.37 -35.89
N ARG A 681 12.97 14.87 -36.71
CA ARG A 681 12.91 13.48 -37.12
C ARG A 681 12.32 13.38 -38.51
N TRP A 682 12.70 12.34 -39.22
CA TRP A 682 12.30 12.14 -40.61
C TRP A 682 11.71 10.76 -40.78
N CYS A 683 10.91 10.59 -41.83
CA CYS A 683 10.40 9.29 -42.21
C CYS A 683 10.44 9.04 -43.72
N LEU A 684 10.51 7.75 -44.06
CA LEU A 684 10.32 7.29 -45.42
C LEU A 684 8.82 7.11 -45.70
N TRP A 685 8.25 8.03 -46.49
CA TRP A 685 6.82 8.10 -46.77
C TRP A 685 6.50 7.65 -48.21
N LEU A 686 6.23 6.36 -48.38
CA LEU A 686 6.04 5.72 -49.70
C LEU A 686 4.57 5.64 -50.16
N ARG A 687 3.64 6.39 -49.55
CA ARG A 687 2.19 6.31 -49.84
C ARG A 687 1.88 6.50 -51.33
N GLU A 688 2.61 7.40 -51.99
CA GLU A 688 2.41 7.77 -53.40
C GLU A 688 3.51 7.23 -54.32
N ALA A 689 4.41 6.38 -53.80
CA ALA A 689 5.50 5.81 -54.60
C ALA A 689 4.99 4.71 -55.53
N SER A 690 5.35 4.77 -56.81
CA SER A 690 5.07 3.70 -57.77
C SER A 690 5.96 2.47 -57.53
N PRO A 691 5.52 1.25 -57.90
CA PRO A 691 6.35 0.05 -57.79
C PRO A 691 7.69 0.15 -58.54
N SER A 692 7.73 0.88 -59.66
CA SER A 692 8.96 1.16 -60.41
C SER A 692 9.94 2.04 -59.64
N GLU A 693 9.44 3.06 -58.93
CA GLU A 693 10.28 3.94 -58.12
C GLU A 693 10.85 3.21 -56.91
N ILE A 694 10.03 2.41 -56.21
CA ILE A 694 10.52 1.61 -55.06
C ILE A 694 11.59 0.60 -55.52
N ARG A 695 11.38 -0.07 -56.67
CA ARG A 695 12.33 -1.05 -57.20
C ARG A 695 13.66 -0.41 -57.66
N ALA A 696 13.62 0.84 -58.11
CA ALA A 696 14.80 1.59 -58.51
C ALA A 696 15.67 2.02 -57.32
N LEU A 697 15.20 1.82 -56.08
CA LEU A 697 15.81 2.26 -54.84
C LEU A 697 16.19 1.03 -53.96
N PRO A 698 17.38 0.44 -54.15
CA PRO A 698 17.84 -0.73 -53.40
C PRO A 698 17.81 -0.56 -51.88
N ALA A 699 18.25 0.59 -51.36
CA ALA A 699 18.30 0.82 -49.91
C ALA A 699 16.88 0.92 -49.31
N VAL A 700 15.95 1.55 -50.04
CA VAL A 700 14.52 1.53 -49.68
C VAL A 700 13.96 0.12 -49.71
N SER A 701 14.26 -0.66 -50.74
CA SER A 701 13.78 -2.04 -50.87
C SER A 701 14.24 -2.94 -49.70
N GLU A 702 15.46 -2.75 -49.21
CA GLU A 702 15.96 -3.42 -48.01
C GLU A 702 15.13 -3.06 -46.77
N ARG A 703 14.89 -1.77 -46.50
CA ARG A 703 14.05 -1.32 -45.38
C ARG A 703 12.63 -1.90 -45.47
N VAL A 704 12.04 -1.92 -46.66
CA VAL A 704 10.72 -2.53 -46.89
C VAL A 704 10.71 -4.04 -46.56
N ASN A 705 11.77 -4.78 -46.92
CA ASN A 705 11.89 -6.19 -46.57
C ASN A 705 12.04 -6.40 -45.05
N ASN A 706 12.78 -5.54 -44.36
CA ASN A 706 12.91 -5.58 -42.91
C ASN A 706 11.57 -5.34 -42.21
N VAL A 707 10.78 -4.37 -42.68
CA VAL A 707 9.41 -4.14 -42.18
C VAL A 707 8.53 -5.37 -42.38
N ARG A 708 8.62 -6.02 -43.55
CA ARG A 708 7.88 -7.25 -43.83
C ARG A 708 8.24 -8.35 -42.85
N ALA A 709 9.54 -8.60 -42.66
CA ALA A 709 10.04 -9.64 -41.75
C ALA A 709 9.55 -9.39 -40.30
N PHE A 710 9.71 -8.16 -39.80
CA PHE A 710 9.22 -7.76 -38.48
C PHE A 710 7.71 -7.99 -38.31
N ARG A 711 6.91 -7.57 -39.29
CA ARG A 711 5.45 -7.72 -39.22
C ARG A 711 5.02 -9.19 -39.25
N MET A 712 5.71 -10.04 -40.00
CA MET A 712 5.45 -11.49 -40.06
C MET A 712 5.74 -12.21 -38.73
N ASP A 713 6.69 -11.72 -37.94
CA ASP A 713 7.04 -12.29 -36.63
C ASP A 713 6.04 -11.91 -35.50
N SER A 714 5.07 -11.04 -35.79
CA SER A 714 4.13 -10.57 -34.78
C SER A 714 3.13 -11.65 -34.33
N LYS A 715 2.85 -11.70 -33.02
CA LYS A 715 1.76 -12.52 -32.45
C LYS A 715 0.35 -12.00 -32.79
N LYS A 716 0.22 -10.77 -33.30
CA LYS A 716 -1.07 -10.15 -33.64
C LYS A 716 -1.40 -10.42 -35.10
N ALA A 717 -2.48 -11.16 -35.36
CA ALA A 717 -2.95 -11.47 -36.71
C ALA A 717 -3.11 -10.22 -37.60
N ALA A 718 -3.61 -9.10 -37.04
CA ALA A 718 -3.73 -7.84 -37.77
C ALA A 718 -2.36 -7.29 -38.23
N THR A 719 -1.31 -7.43 -37.41
CA THR A 719 0.05 -7.00 -37.75
C THR A 719 0.68 -7.92 -38.79
N VAL A 720 0.47 -9.24 -38.71
CA VAL A 720 0.93 -10.20 -39.72
C VAL A 720 0.33 -9.88 -41.09
N LYS A 721 -0.96 -9.56 -41.16
CA LYS A 721 -1.61 -9.16 -42.41
C LYS A 721 -0.99 -7.90 -43.03
N LEU A 722 -0.52 -6.96 -42.22
CA LEU A 722 0.16 -5.75 -42.72
C LEU A 722 1.52 -6.03 -43.38
N ALA A 723 2.05 -7.26 -43.26
CA ALA A 723 3.24 -7.68 -44.00
C ALA A 723 2.98 -7.85 -45.51
N GLU A 724 1.71 -7.90 -45.94
CA GLU A 724 1.33 -7.92 -47.36
C GLU A 724 1.54 -6.54 -48.04
N VAL A 725 1.54 -5.46 -47.26
CA VAL A 725 1.76 -4.08 -47.71
C VAL A 725 2.90 -3.40 -46.93
N PRO A 726 4.13 -3.95 -46.97
CA PRO A 726 5.22 -3.56 -46.06
C PRO A 726 5.79 -2.17 -46.36
N TYR A 727 5.56 -1.63 -47.56
CA TYR A 727 5.99 -0.28 -47.95
C TYR A 727 5.12 0.84 -47.37
N LEU A 728 3.95 0.51 -46.80
CA LEU A 728 3.06 1.48 -46.16
C LEU A 728 3.21 1.45 -44.65
N PHE A 729 2.98 2.60 -44.02
CA PHE A 729 2.68 2.66 -42.58
C PHE A 729 1.45 1.82 -42.27
N ALA A 730 1.42 1.18 -41.10
CA ALA A 730 0.30 0.36 -40.65
C ALA A 730 -1.03 1.11 -40.59
N GLU A 731 -1.00 2.37 -40.14
CA GLU A 731 -2.15 3.27 -40.19
C GLU A 731 -1.74 4.60 -40.82
N ILE A 732 -2.37 4.98 -41.94
CA ILE A 732 -2.13 6.25 -42.62
C ILE A 732 -3.27 7.21 -42.29
N ARG A 733 -2.97 8.24 -41.50
CA ARG A 733 -3.96 9.20 -41.00
C ARG A 733 -3.55 10.66 -41.23
N GLN A 734 -2.59 10.88 -42.11
CA GLN A 734 -2.07 12.21 -42.43
C GLN A 734 -3.18 13.10 -42.99
N PRO A 735 -3.39 14.32 -42.45
CA PRO A 735 -4.36 15.26 -43.00
C PRO A 735 -3.91 15.85 -44.35
N GLU A 736 -4.88 16.17 -45.20
CA GLU A 736 -4.66 16.78 -46.52
C GLU A 736 -4.59 18.33 -46.47
N SER A 737 -4.82 18.90 -45.28
CA SER A 737 -4.79 20.34 -44.98
C SER A 737 -3.85 20.63 -43.82
N ASP A 738 -3.54 21.91 -43.60
CA ASP A 738 -2.87 22.37 -42.39
C ASP A 738 -3.71 22.02 -41.15
N TYR A 739 -3.02 21.85 -40.02
CA TYR A 739 -3.61 21.29 -38.82
C TYR A 739 -3.01 21.86 -37.54
N VAL A 740 -3.75 21.76 -36.44
CA VAL A 740 -3.18 21.90 -35.09
C VAL A 740 -2.73 20.53 -34.61
N LEU A 741 -1.49 20.43 -34.14
CA LEU A 741 -0.89 19.24 -33.53
C LEU A 741 -1.13 19.24 -32.02
N ILE A 742 -1.56 18.10 -31.49
CA ILE A 742 -1.77 17.85 -30.06
C ILE A 742 -0.95 16.61 -29.66
N PRO A 743 0.05 16.76 -28.76
CA PRO A 743 0.74 15.62 -28.18
C PRO A 743 -0.23 14.74 -27.40
N ARG A 744 -0.17 13.42 -27.61
CA ARG A 744 -1.00 12.47 -26.84
C ARG A 744 -0.40 12.15 -25.49
N HIS A 745 0.90 12.38 -25.31
CA HIS A 745 1.60 12.18 -24.06
C HIS A 745 2.28 13.48 -23.64
N SER A 746 2.00 13.95 -22.42
CA SER A 746 2.64 15.13 -21.84
C SER A 746 2.83 14.95 -20.33
N SER A 747 3.86 15.59 -19.78
CA SER A 747 4.08 15.65 -18.33
C SER A 747 2.89 16.29 -17.63
N GLU A 748 2.51 15.70 -16.50
CA GLU A 748 1.46 16.18 -15.62
C GLU A 748 1.79 17.52 -14.95
N ASN A 749 3.08 17.83 -14.83
CA ASN A 749 3.57 19.06 -14.22
C ASN A 749 3.21 20.30 -15.05
N ARG A 750 2.96 20.15 -16.35
CA ARG A 750 2.63 21.29 -17.22
C ARG A 750 1.22 21.81 -16.97
N ARG A 751 1.10 23.12 -16.81
CA ARG A 751 -0.21 23.79 -16.69
C ARG A 751 -1.00 23.79 -18.03
N PHE A 752 -0.31 23.72 -19.15
CA PHE A 752 -0.93 23.61 -20.47
C PHE A 752 -0.20 22.54 -21.29
N VAL A 753 -0.93 21.68 -21.99
CA VAL A 753 -0.34 20.78 -22.99
C VAL A 753 0.05 21.63 -24.21
N PRO A 754 1.33 21.73 -24.57
CA PRO A 754 1.74 22.52 -25.72
C PRO A 754 1.11 21.95 -26.99
N MET A 755 0.64 22.82 -27.88
CA MET A 755 0.07 22.51 -29.19
C MET A 755 0.57 23.56 -30.17
N ALA A 756 0.63 23.26 -31.47
CA ALA A 756 1.06 24.23 -32.48
C ALA A 756 0.42 23.95 -33.83
N PHE A 757 0.50 24.91 -34.74
CA PHE A 757 0.10 24.75 -36.13
C PHE A 757 1.23 24.12 -36.93
N PHE A 758 0.88 23.20 -37.82
CA PHE A 758 1.79 22.62 -38.80
C PHE A 758 1.12 22.52 -40.15
N ASP A 759 1.93 22.61 -41.20
CA ASP A 759 1.49 22.37 -42.56
C ASP A 759 1.39 20.86 -42.85
N LYS A 760 0.63 20.52 -43.89
CA LYS A 760 0.37 19.12 -44.28
C LYS A 760 1.60 18.29 -44.65
N LYS A 761 2.76 18.89 -44.92
CA LYS A 761 4.00 18.18 -45.29
C LYS A 761 4.68 17.52 -44.09
N TYR A 762 4.37 17.97 -42.88
CA TYR A 762 4.83 17.36 -41.65
C TYR A 762 3.96 16.16 -41.31
N ILE A 763 4.55 14.97 -41.39
CA ILE A 763 3.85 13.72 -41.08
C ILE A 763 3.61 13.64 -39.57
N VAL A 764 2.36 13.42 -39.18
CA VAL A 764 1.97 13.31 -37.76
C VAL A 764 2.16 11.86 -37.31
N SER A 765 3.01 11.61 -36.32
CA SER A 765 3.15 10.30 -35.67
C SER A 765 1.95 9.99 -34.76
N ASP A 766 1.66 8.71 -34.55
CA ASP A 766 0.66 8.18 -33.62
C ASP A 766 0.83 8.59 -32.16
N SER A 767 2.00 9.10 -31.78
CA SER A 767 2.24 9.76 -30.49
C SER A 767 1.58 11.15 -30.37
N CYS A 768 1.07 11.68 -31.48
CA CYS A 768 0.31 12.93 -31.58
C CYS A 768 -1.09 12.68 -32.19
N SER A 769 -1.91 13.72 -32.13
CA SER A 769 -3.17 13.86 -32.86
C SER A 769 -3.15 15.16 -33.66
N SER A 770 -3.96 15.23 -34.71
CA SER A 770 -4.14 16.42 -35.54
C SER A 770 -5.60 16.86 -35.54
N VAL A 771 -5.83 18.16 -35.62
CA VAL A 771 -7.13 18.77 -35.91
C VAL A 771 -7.00 19.53 -37.23
N PRO A 772 -7.35 18.91 -38.38
CA PRO A 772 -7.29 19.57 -39.68
C PRO A 772 -8.28 20.73 -39.76
N ASN A 773 -7.91 21.78 -40.50
CA ASN A 773 -8.71 23.00 -40.69
C ASN A 773 -9.07 23.72 -39.37
N ALA A 774 -8.29 23.48 -38.31
CA ALA A 774 -8.44 24.23 -37.07
C ALA A 774 -8.07 25.70 -37.28
N THR A 775 -8.84 26.59 -36.65
CA THR A 775 -8.60 28.03 -36.65
C THR A 775 -7.96 28.48 -35.34
N LEU A 776 -7.52 29.75 -35.26
CA LEU A 776 -7.03 30.35 -34.02
C LEU A 776 -8.06 30.28 -32.87
N PHE A 777 -9.36 30.33 -33.18
CA PHE A 777 -10.41 30.12 -32.17
C PHE A 777 -10.33 28.72 -31.55
N HIS A 778 -10.20 27.68 -32.38
CA HIS A 778 -10.09 26.30 -31.91
C HIS A 778 -8.83 26.11 -31.07
N PHE A 779 -7.69 26.61 -31.56
CA PHE A 779 -6.43 26.59 -30.83
C PHE A 779 -6.54 27.30 -29.46
N GLY A 780 -7.11 28.50 -29.43
CA GLY A 780 -7.27 29.29 -28.21
C GLY A 780 -8.11 28.59 -27.16
N VAL A 781 -9.25 28.00 -27.53
CA VAL A 781 -10.07 27.23 -26.58
C VAL A 781 -9.31 26.00 -26.08
N LEU A 782 -8.62 25.26 -26.96
CA LEU A 782 -7.83 24.08 -26.56
C LEU A 782 -6.63 24.43 -25.67
N GLN A 783 -6.09 25.65 -25.77
CA GLN A 783 -5.00 26.16 -24.94
C GLN A 783 -5.45 26.89 -23.67
N SER A 784 -6.74 26.81 -23.33
CA SER A 784 -7.30 27.41 -22.12
C SER A 784 -7.23 26.48 -20.91
N THR A 785 -7.19 27.07 -19.71
CA THR A 785 -7.36 26.38 -18.43
C THR A 785 -8.69 25.62 -18.39
N MET A 786 -9.73 26.08 -19.09
CA MET A 786 -11.01 25.36 -19.18
C MET A 786 -10.85 23.98 -19.86
N HIS A 787 -10.15 23.95 -21.00
CA HIS A 787 -9.88 22.69 -21.68
C HIS A 787 -8.89 21.81 -20.91
N MET A 788 -7.87 22.41 -20.29
CA MET A 788 -6.92 21.66 -19.47
C MET A 788 -7.60 21.02 -18.26
N ALA A 789 -8.50 21.72 -17.57
CA ALA A 789 -9.26 21.18 -16.45
C ALA A 789 -10.11 19.97 -16.88
N TRP A 790 -10.81 20.06 -18.01
CA TRP A 790 -11.53 18.92 -18.60
C TRP A 790 -10.60 17.75 -18.89
N MET A 791 -9.53 18.01 -19.65
CA MET A 791 -8.55 17.00 -20.05
C MET A 791 -7.98 16.27 -18.84
N ARG A 792 -7.52 17.00 -17.82
CA ARG A 792 -6.94 16.40 -16.60
C ARG A 792 -7.92 15.49 -15.87
N GLN A 793 -9.20 15.84 -15.87
CA GLN A 793 -10.21 15.06 -15.16
C GLN A 793 -10.61 13.80 -15.94
N VAL A 794 -10.76 13.90 -17.26
CA VAL A 794 -11.40 12.85 -18.07
C VAL A 794 -10.41 11.99 -18.84
N CYS A 795 -9.21 12.51 -19.15
CA CYS A 795 -8.22 11.73 -19.91
C CYS A 795 -7.74 10.53 -19.10
N GLY A 796 -7.27 9.50 -19.82
CA GLY A 796 -6.48 8.45 -19.16
C GLY A 796 -5.11 9.00 -18.79
N LYS A 797 -4.40 8.28 -17.92
CA LYS A 797 -3.01 8.60 -17.57
C LYS A 797 -2.10 7.41 -17.84
N LEU A 798 -0.82 7.69 -18.04
CA LEU A 798 0.23 6.68 -18.06
C LEU A 798 1.13 6.99 -16.87
N GLU A 799 0.98 6.22 -15.80
CA GLU A 799 1.46 6.58 -14.47
C GLU A 799 0.81 7.91 -14.05
N GLY A 800 1.57 9.00 -13.96
CA GLY A 800 1.02 10.35 -13.72
C GLY A 800 0.75 11.14 -14.99
N ARG A 801 1.42 10.81 -16.11
CA ARG A 801 1.45 11.60 -17.34
C ARG A 801 0.10 11.61 -18.04
N TYR A 802 -0.27 12.76 -18.61
CA TYR A 802 -1.51 12.88 -19.36
C TYR A 802 -1.47 12.02 -20.63
N ARG A 803 -2.54 11.25 -20.86
CA ARG A 803 -2.76 10.50 -22.10
C ARG A 803 -3.97 11.04 -22.83
N TYR A 804 -3.74 12.05 -23.66
CA TYR A 804 -4.78 12.68 -24.46
C TYR A 804 -5.35 11.70 -25.49
N SER A 805 -6.68 11.71 -25.63
CA SER A 805 -7.36 10.97 -26.68
C SER A 805 -8.47 11.80 -27.31
N ASN A 806 -8.66 11.63 -28.62
CA ASN A 806 -9.80 12.21 -29.32
C ASN A 806 -11.12 11.64 -28.78
N ASN A 807 -11.19 10.32 -28.59
CA ASN A 807 -12.44 9.63 -28.26
C ASN A 807 -13.01 9.92 -26.86
N ILE A 808 -12.16 10.25 -25.89
CA ILE A 808 -12.59 10.56 -24.52
C ILE A 808 -12.51 12.06 -24.25
N VAL A 809 -11.42 12.73 -24.62
CA VAL A 809 -11.20 14.13 -24.26
C VAL A 809 -11.89 15.07 -25.26
N TYR A 810 -11.36 15.13 -26.48
CA TYR A 810 -11.75 16.13 -27.47
C TYR A 810 -13.21 15.98 -27.89
N ASN A 811 -13.62 14.74 -28.21
CA ASN A 811 -14.95 14.48 -28.74
C ASN A 811 -16.06 14.69 -27.70
N ASN A 812 -15.74 14.59 -26.41
CA ASN A 812 -16.70 14.87 -25.34
C ASN A 812 -16.55 16.28 -24.75
N PHE A 813 -15.53 17.05 -25.13
CA PHE A 813 -15.33 18.38 -24.57
C PHE A 813 -16.52 19.28 -24.92
N PRO A 814 -17.21 19.85 -23.91
CA PRO A 814 -18.34 20.74 -24.16
C PRO A 814 -17.80 22.14 -24.48
N TRP A 815 -17.74 22.47 -25.77
CA TRP A 815 -17.29 23.79 -26.25
C TRP A 815 -18.23 24.93 -25.83
N PRO A 816 -17.78 26.20 -25.83
CA PRO A 816 -18.65 27.34 -25.51
C PRO A 816 -19.91 27.34 -26.39
N GLU A 817 -21.06 27.60 -25.77
CA GLU A 817 -22.34 27.59 -26.46
C GLU A 817 -22.51 28.86 -27.31
N ASN A 818 -22.60 28.72 -28.63
CA ASN A 818 -22.88 29.80 -29.58
C ASN A 818 -22.09 31.11 -29.33
N PRO A 819 -20.74 31.07 -29.27
CA PRO A 819 -19.94 32.27 -29.01
C PRO A 819 -20.15 33.31 -30.11
N THR A 820 -20.39 34.55 -29.70
CA THR A 820 -20.58 35.69 -30.60
C THR A 820 -19.33 35.95 -31.43
N GLY A 821 -19.46 36.63 -32.59
CA GLY A 821 -18.32 37.01 -33.41
C GLY A 821 -17.25 37.80 -32.64
N LYS A 822 -17.67 38.68 -31.73
CA LYS A 822 -16.76 39.44 -30.84
C LYS A 822 -16.00 38.52 -29.87
N GLN A 823 -16.66 37.53 -29.27
CA GLN A 823 -16.00 36.57 -28.39
C GLN A 823 -15.00 35.69 -29.15
N LYS A 824 -15.37 35.22 -30.36
CA LYS A 824 -14.46 34.45 -31.22
C LYS A 824 -13.20 35.26 -31.55
N GLN A 825 -13.38 36.49 -32.01
CA GLN A 825 -12.27 37.39 -32.34
C GLN A 825 -11.38 37.68 -31.11
N ALA A 826 -11.97 37.89 -29.93
CA ALA A 826 -11.21 38.11 -28.70
C ALA A 826 -10.34 36.89 -28.33
N ILE A 827 -10.87 35.68 -28.48
CA ILE A 827 -10.12 34.43 -28.26
C ILE A 827 -9.03 34.29 -29.31
N GLU A 828 -9.30 34.59 -30.58
CA GLU A 828 -8.30 34.53 -31.66
C GLU A 828 -7.13 35.49 -31.42
N THR A 829 -7.41 36.73 -31.02
CA THR A 829 -6.38 37.70 -30.65
C THR A 829 -5.54 37.22 -29.47
N ALA A 830 -6.18 36.68 -28.42
CA ALA A 830 -5.46 36.16 -27.26
C ALA A 830 -4.64 34.90 -27.59
N ALA A 831 -5.16 34.03 -28.47
CA ALA A 831 -4.46 32.86 -28.99
C ALA A 831 -3.22 33.26 -29.79
N GLN A 832 -3.32 34.28 -30.65
CA GLN A 832 -2.17 34.81 -31.38
C GLN A 832 -1.13 35.38 -30.41
N ALA A 833 -1.55 36.10 -29.36
CA ALA A 833 -0.64 36.61 -28.34
C ALA A 833 0.14 35.50 -27.61
N VAL A 834 -0.44 34.30 -27.44
CA VAL A 834 0.28 33.13 -26.91
C VAL A 834 1.35 32.66 -27.89
N LEU A 835 1.06 32.61 -29.20
CA LEU A 835 2.05 32.25 -30.22
C LEU A 835 3.17 33.30 -30.31
N ASP A 836 2.83 34.58 -30.30
CA ASP A 836 3.77 35.70 -30.33
C ASP A 836 4.69 35.70 -29.09
N ALA A 837 4.15 35.36 -27.92
CA ALA A 837 4.93 35.23 -26.69
C ALA A 837 5.93 34.07 -26.76
N ARG A 838 5.57 32.94 -27.39
CA ARG A 838 6.51 31.83 -27.63
C ARG A 838 7.62 32.24 -28.60
N ALA A 839 7.28 32.96 -29.66
CA ALA A 839 8.23 33.38 -30.70
C ALA A 839 9.36 34.31 -30.20
N GLN A 840 9.20 34.92 -29.00
CA GLN A 840 10.25 35.71 -28.36
C GLN A 840 11.42 34.87 -27.83
N PHE A 841 11.29 33.54 -27.77
CA PHE A 841 12.28 32.62 -27.19
C PHE A 841 12.67 31.51 -28.19
N PRO A 842 13.36 31.85 -29.32
CA PRO A 842 13.65 30.89 -30.38
C PRO A 842 14.59 29.74 -29.96
N GLU A 843 15.43 29.95 -28.95
CA GLU A 843 16.38 28.96 -28.44
C GLU A 843 15.76 28.02 -27.36
N SER A 844 14.51 28.28 -26.94
CA SER A 844 13.84 27.50 -25.90
C SER A 844 12.87 26.49 -26.50
N THR A 845 12.88 25.27 -25.96
CA THR A 845 11.93 24.24 -26.40
C THR A 845 10.54 24.50 -25.81
N LEU A 846 9.50 23.86 -26.35
CA LEU A 846 8.17 23.92 -25.74
C LEU A 846 8.14 23.24 -24.37
N ALA A 847 9.03 22.28 -24.12
CA ALA A 847 9.21 21.69 -22.79
C ALA A 847 9.68 22.74 -21.79
N ASP A 848 10.68 23.56 -22.14
CA ASP A 848 11.22 24.63 -21.28
C ASP A 848 10.22 25.76 -21.07
N LEU A 849 9.53 26.18 -22.14
CA LEU A 849 8.57 27.28 -22.09
C LEU A 849 7.32 26.97 -21.26
N TYR A 850 6.99 25.68 -21.10
CA TYR A 850 5.80 25.22 -20.37
C TYR A 850 6.09 24.47 -19.08
N ASP A 851 7.36 24.37 -18.67
CA ASP A 851 7.69 23.96 -17.32
C ASP A 851 7.29 25.08 -16.34
N PRO A 852 6.54 24.77 -15.26
CA PRO A 852 6.09 25.79 -14.29
C PRO A 852 7.19 26.64 -13.67
N LEU A 853 8.42 26.10 -13.56
CA LEU A 853 9.55 26.79 -12.94
C LEU A 853 10.26 27.74 -13.91
N THR A 854 10.18 27.50 -15.22
CA THR A 854 10.88 28.29 -16.24
C THR A 854 9.94 29.05 -17.18
N MET A 855 8.62 28.87 -17.08
CA MET A 855 7.62 29.54 -17.92
C MET A 855 7.79 31.06 -17.90
N PRO A 856 8.07 31.72 -19.05
CA PRO A 856 8.27 33.15 -19.07
C PRO A 856 7.02 33.95 -18.65
N PRO A 857 7.16 35.03 -17.86
CA PRO A 857 6.02 35.84 -17.42
C PRO A 857 5.14 36.38 -18.56
N VAL A 858 5.73 36.68 -19.72
CA VAL A 858 5.00 37.15 -20.92
C VAL A 858 4.06 36.06 -21.45
N LEU A 859 4.50 34.80 -21.47
CA LEU A 859 3.70 33.66 -21.91
C LEU A 859 2.59 33.35 -20.89
N LEU A 860 2.90 33.41 -19.59
CA LEU A 860 1.91 33.24 -18.54
C LEU A 860 0.81 34.29 -18.62
N LYS A 861 1.16 35.57 -18.81
CA LYS A 861 0.19 36.66 -19.01
C LYS A 861 -0.67 36.46 -20.25
N ALA A 862 -0.10 35.99 -21.35
CA ALA A 862 -0.85 35.66 -22.57
C ALA A 862 -1.90 34.56 -22.31
N HIS A 863 -1.53 33.50 -21.59
CA HIS A 863 -2.48 32.45 -21.19
C HIS A 863 -3.55 32.95 -20.20
N GLN A 864 -3.20 33.80 -19.24
CA GLN A 864 -4.20 34.41 -18.32
C GLN A 864 -5.23 35.26 -19.08
N GLN A 865 -4.79 36.01 -20.09
CA GLN A 865 -5.68 36.77 -20.95
C GLN A 865 -6.55 35.86 -21.82
N LEU A 866 -5.96 34.78 -22.37
CA LEU A 866 -6.71 33.76 -23.11
C LEU A 866 -7.80 33.12 -22.23
N ASP A 867 -7.45 32.71 -21.02
CA ASP A 867 -8.40 32.15 -20.05
C ASP A 867 -9.56 33.11 -19.77
N LYS A 868 -9.28 34.39 -19.54
CA LYS A 868 -10.32 35.41 -19.34
C LYS A 868 -11.28 35.51 -20.52
N THR A 869 -10.77 35.46 -21.75
CA THR A 869 -11.61 35.51 -22.96
C THR A 869 -12.43 34.25 -23.18
N VAL A 870 -11.86 33.07 -22.88
CA VAL A 870 -12.55 31.79 -23.01
C VAL A 870 -13.63 31.66 -21.93
N ASP A 871 -13.35 32.02 -20.68
CA ASP A 871 -14.33 32.05 -19.60
C ASP A 871 -15.52 32.96 -19.92
N ALA A 872 -15.25 34.13 -20.49
CA ALA A 872 -16.29 35.04 -20.96
C ALA A 872 -17.14 34.42 -22.09
N ALA A 873 -16.58 33.54 -22.92
CA ALA A 873 -17.33 32.82 -23.94
C ALA A 873 -18.23 31.71 -23.36
N TYR A 874 -17.88 31.15 -22.19
CA TYR A 874 -18.74 30.24 -21.43
C TYR A 874 -19.80 30.96 -20.58
N GLY A 875 -19.75 32.29 -20.48
CA GLY A 875 -20.72 33.08 -19.71
C GLY A 875 -20.52 33.06 -18.19
N LYS A 876 -19.41 32.48 -17.69
CA LYS A 876 -19.06 32.44 -16.27
C LYS A 876 -17.57 32.75 -16.10
N THR A 877 -17.24 33.75 -15.27
CA THR A 877 -15.86 34.25 -15.12
C THR A 877 -15.25 34.05 -13.73
N ASN A 878 -16.04 33.59 -12.76
CA ASN A 878 -15.65 33.57 -11.34
C ASN A 878 -15.30 32.16 -10.87
N PHE A 879 -14.49 31.43 -11.64
CA PHE A 879 -13.97 30.12 -11.22
C PHE A 879 -12.76 30.31 -10.30
N THR A 880 -12.83 29.77 -9.08
CA THR A 880 -11.71 29.83 -8.12
C THR A 880 -10.84 28.58 -8.16
N THR A 881 -11.34 27.44 -8.63
CA THR A 881 -10.60 26.17 -8.72
C THR A 881 -10.87 25.43 -10.03
N GLU A 882 -9.98 24.51 -10.42
CA GLU A 882 -10.23 23.62 -11.58
C GLU A 882 -11.44 22.71 -11.36
N ALA A 883 -11.67 22.24 -10.13
CA ALA A 883 -12.83 21.41 -9.81
C ALA A 883 -14.16 22.12 -10.14
N GLN A 884 -14.27 23.41 -9.86
CA GLN A 884 -15.46 24.20 -10.23
C GLN A 884 -15.64 24.33 -11.74
N ARG A 885 -14.54 24.41 -12.51
CA ARG A 885 -14.58 24.42 -13.98
C ARG A 885 -15.12 23.10 -14.51
N VAL A 886 -14.59 22.00 -13.98
CA VAL A 886 -15.02 20.65 -14.38
C VAL A 886 -16.49 20.40 -14.03
N ALA A 887 -16.95 20.76 -12.83
CA ALA A 887 -18.35 20.63 -12.45
C ALA A 887 -19.27 21.40 -13.42
N PHE A 888 -18.91 22.63 -13.77
CA PHE A 888 -19.63 23.42 -14.77
C PHE A 888 -19.62 22.76 -16.17
N LEU A 889 -18.48 22.22 -16.59
CA LEU A 889 -18.38 21.50 -17.88
C LEU A 889 -19.19 20.21 -17.87
N PHE A 890 -19.32 19.52 -16.73
CA PHE A 890 -20.16 18.33 -16.61
C PHE A 890 -21.64 18.66 -16.78
N GLU A 891 -22.11 19.76 -16.19
CA GLU A 891 -23.46 20.29 -16.42
C GLU A 891 -23.68 20.63 -17.90
N LEU A 892 -22.73 21.32 -18.52
CA LEU A 892 -22.81 21.69 -19.93
C LEU A 892 -22.77 20.47 -20.87
N TYR A 893 -21.93 19.47 -20.56
CA TYR A 893 -21.89 18.21 -21.28
C TYR A 893 -23.23 17.47 -21.22
N GLN A 894 -23.84 17.42 -20.03
CA GLN A 894 -25.16 16.82 -19.86
C GLN A 894 -26.24 17.56 -20.64
N LYS A 895 -26.19 18.90 -20.68
CA LYS A 895 -27.06 19.71 -21.54
C LYS A 895 -26.90 19.33 -23.01
N TYR A 896 -25.68 19.20 -23.52
CA TYR A 896 -25.45 18.84 -24.92
C TYR A 896 -25.86 17.40 -25.25
N THR A 897 -25.66 16.46 -24.32
CA THR A 897 -25.94 15.04 -24.56
C THR A 897 -27.41 14.64 -24.34
N SER A 898 -28.12 15.32 -23.44
CA SER A 898 -29.55 15.11 -23.21
C SER A 898 -30.42 15.42 -24.44
N LEU A 899 -29.96 16.31 -25.33
CA LEU A 899 -30.59 16.62 -26.62
C LEU A 899 -30.44 15.50 -27.67
N PHE A 900 -29.60 14.48 -27.40
CA PHE A 900 -29.34 13.35 -28.30
C PHE A 900 -29.90 12.00 -27.78
N ALA A 901 -30.68 11.99 -26.70
CA ALA A 901 -31.24 10.73 -26.18
C ALA A 901 -32.20 10.07 -27.19
N PRO A 902 -32.04 8.77 -27.52
CA PRO A 902 -33.05 8.04 -28.29
C PRO A 902 -34.36 7.97 -27.49
N GLU A 903 -35.50 7.99 -28.19
CA GLU A 903 -36.82 7.76 -27.57
C GLU A 903 -36.79 6.53 -26.66
N LYS A 904 -37.31 6.67 -25.43
CA LYS A 904 -37.51 5.54 -24.52
C LYS A 904 -38.27 4.42 -25.23
N PRO A 905 -37.88 3.14 -25.11
CA PRO A 905 -38.66 2.04 -25.64
C PRO A 905 -40.05 2.08 -25.00
N LYS A 906 -41.10 2.20 -25.82
CA LYS A 906 -42.48 2.05 -25.34
C LYS A 906 -42.60 0.71 -24.63
N ARG A 907 -43.02 0.73 -23.36
CA ARG A 907 -43.40 -0.47 -22.60
C ARG A 907 -44.31 -1.33 -23.50
N ARG A 908 -43.87 -2.54 -23.86
CA ARG A 908 -44.77 -3.55 -24.42
C ARG A 908 -45.84 -3.81 -23.36
N ALA A 909 -47.09 -3.51 -23.69
CA ALA A 909 -48.23 -3.94 -22.91
C ALA A 909 -48.17 -5.47 -22.78
N LYS A 910 -48.32 -5.95 -21.54
CA LYS A 910 -48.48 -7.38 -21.26
C LYS A 910 -49.77 -7.84 -21.95
N ASN A 911 -49.65 -8.79 -22.87
CA ASN A 911 -50.69 -9.77 -23.16
C ASN A 911 -50.21 -11.11 -22.62
#